data_AF-A0A3L7TNH5-F1
#
_entry.id   AF-A0A3L7TNH5-F1
#
_cell.length_a   1.000
_cell.length_b   1.000
_cell.length_c   1.000
_cell.angle_alpha   90.00
_cell.angle_beta   90.00
_cell.angle_gamma   90.00
#
_symmetry.space_group_name_H-M   'P 1'
#
loop_
_entity.id
_entity.type
_entity.pdbx_description
1 polymer ?
#
loop_
_entity_poly.entity_id
_entity_poly.type
_entity_poly.pdbx_seq_one_letter_code
_entity_poly.pdbx_strand_id
1 'polypeptide(L)'
;MPSHQHRTFRSILVPRRVSIFGPTTLLSVGLFCAPSLTAYAVIDAGGTTNSINDTDVARWSDGIWNAAKSGDLEAVEAALKAVPDSTNVAESTRLRDFIASRAQHVDEGTKTRDADRTTALEELNTAVTKVEITKALTAAVKLQTLSDDWAAALALPEIKDLITKSEAAEIVAAQNGDWLVSQEILYRLRTLHDESGDAATFRRYDAMLDEVNKRITLLAQYAPRELWRLRKAYADKMELTRVDLGDDASGKVDPGKDDARKPFPEFNEAFADDWKEALDGVTKGMLTSALNTAANDHISSGGWEPLVKGGLDAVRVMATTEALKENFAGLGEADKNQVLLDAITRNMEGLARMNREAVGRPQYNAALRDLLEANKKGPQLPDTAIYREFGDGALEELSKRFEDEYSAIIWPDQLRRFEQMVKGNFVGVGILIRHDDRRDIQIINPLEGSPASRSGVKSEDRIVAVNGVSTVGWTLNKAVDSITGPAGQDVKLTIKREGAADPLDLSLTREEIKIRSVNGWWKKGLDERGSPLWNWFVDSDSGIGYVRLTSFNDESFVDFLSAIKEMRAERTLNGVILDLRHNPGGLLKSSVEFSNAFIEQGKLVGGQDKNGAPVWQMMAERQRAMLKDLPVVVLINQGSASASEIVSGALKAHDRAVVVGERSFGKGSVQTVHPCGDQQSDAQLKLTTQYYVLPPGPGETEPRLVHKRPGSSDWGVNPDLIVKMTPDQIEQSVILRQNADVIEEWKDEAQRKPRPEVRDLLTKGIDPQLELALLILEAKALKQVDAAAQAHASETSPATPKGG
;
A
#
# COMPACT_ATOMS: atom_id res chain seq x y z
N MET A 1 9.17 -3.40 -7.30
CA MET A 1 8.10 -3.84 -8.22
C MET A 1 6.90 -2.95 -7.96
N PRO A 2 6.31 -2.30 -8.97
CA PRO A 2 4.92 -1.91 -8.90
C PRO A 2 4.05 -2.68 -9.92
N SER A 3 4.46 -3.88 -10.34
CA SER A 3 3.60 -4.78 -11.16
C SER A 3 2.77 -5.77 -10.33
N HIS A 4 3.02 -5.89 -9.02
CA HIS A 4 2.30 -6.84 -8.14
C HIS A 4 1.55 -6.16 -6.97
N GLN A 5 1.42 -4.83 -6.98
CA GLN A 5 0.52 -4.11 -6.06
C GLN A 5 -0.93 -4.01 -6.58
N HIS A 6 -1.26 -4.69 -7.68
CA HIS A 6 -2.56 -4.55 -8.34
C HIS A 6 -3.71 -5.35 -7.70
N ARG A 7 -3.49 -6.15 -6.65
CA ARG A 7 -4.56 -6.97 -6.06
C ARG A 7 -5.30 -6.37 -4.86
N THR A 8 -4.86 -5.25 -4.27
CA THR A 8 -5.51 -4.70 -3.05
C THR A 8 -5.72 -3.19 -2.95
N PHE A 9 -5.38 -2.35 -3.95
CA PHE A 9 -5.59 -0.88 -3.83
C PHE A 9 -6.00 -0.18 -5.15
N ARG A 10 -6.92 -0.75 -5.92
CA ARG A 10 -7.61 -0.02 -7.01
C ARG A 10 -9.13 -0.19 -6.90
N SER A 11 -9.75 0.55 -5.98
CA SER A 11 -11.14 1.03 -6.11
C SER A 11 -11.56 1.90 -4.92
N ILE A 12 -10.83 2.97 -4.64
CA ILE A 12 -11.40 4.19 -4.04
C ILE A 12 -10.77 5.34 -4.81
N LEU A 13 -11.45 5.81 -5.85
CA LEU A 13 -11.24 7.09 -6.52
C LEU A 13 -12.37 7.24 -7.55
N VAL A 14 -13.55 7.57 -7.03
CA VAL A 14 -14.50 8.42 -7.75
C VAL A 14 -14.62 9.66 -6.87
N PRO A 15 -13.98 10.79 -7.19
CA PRO A 15 -14.21 12.00 -6.42
C PRO A 15 -15.61 12.51 -6.76
N ARG A 16 -16.61 12.21 -5.93
CA ARG A 16 -17.83 13.02 -5.90
C ARG A 16 -17.48 14.36 -5.24
N ARG A 17 -17.51 15.44 -6.03
CA ARG A 17 -17.50 16.81 -5.52
C ARG A 17 -18.72 17.00 -4.61
N VAL A 18 -18.50 17.16 -3.31
CA VAL A 18 -19.52 17.68 -2.39
C VAL A 18 -19.44 19.21 -2.45
N SER A 19 -20.39 19.82 -3.14
CA SER A 19 -20.59 21.27 -3.17
C SER A 19 -21.20 21.74 -1.85
N ILE A 20 -20.39 22.32 -0.96
CA ILE A 20 -20.88 23.10 0.18
C ILE A 20 -20.98 24.55 -0.29
N PHE A 21 -22.19 25.10 -0.42
CA PHE A 21 -22.55 26.50 -0.07
C PHE A 21 -24.01 26.83 -0.47
N GLY A 22 -24.74 27.46 0.45
CA GLY A 22 -26.04 28.12 0.25
C GLY A 22 -26.52 28.82 1.55
N PRO A 23 -27.27 29.93 1.49
CA PRO A 23 -26.74 31.22 1.92
C PRO A 23 -27.27 31.77 3.27
N THR A 24 -26.51 32.75 3.75
CA THR A 24 -26.84 33.73 4.78
C THR A 24 -28.19 34.40 4.52
N THR A 25 -29.05 34.49 5.53
CA THR A 25 -30.12 35.51 5.58
C THR A 25 -30.09 36.19 6.94
N LEU A 26 -29.98 37.52 6.89
CA LEU A 26 -30.08 38.44 8.03
C LEU A 26 -31.46 38.35 8.69
N LEU A 27 -31.48 38.37 10.02
CA LEU A 27 -32.52 39.10 10.75
C LEU A 27 -31.90 39.83 11.95
N SER A 28 -31.85 41.15 11.83
CA SER A 28 -31.63 42.11 12.91
C SER A 28 -32.94 42.41 13.65
N VAL A 29 -32.83 42.73 14.94
CA VAL A 29 -33.74 43.41 15.91
C VAL A 29 -33.83 42.53 17.16
N GLY A 30 -33.53 42.95 18.39
CA GLY A 30 -33.08 44.22 18.94
C GLY A 30 -33.13 44.15 20.48
N LEU A 31 -32.16 44.80 21.12
CA LEU A 31 -32.23 45.54 22.39
C LEU A 31 -32.65 44.91 23.76
N PHE A 32 -31.81 45.26 24.75
CA PHE A 32 -32.00 45.40 26.22
C PHE A 32 -32.21 44.16 27.11
N CYS A 33 -31.24 43.84 27.97
CA CYS A 33 -31.15 44.38 29.35
C CYS A 33 -30.02 43.69 30.13
N ALA A 34 -29.18 44.48 30.81
CA ALA A 34 -28.36 44.01 31.93
C ALA A 34 -29.26 43.73 33.15
N PRO A 35 -28.84 42.81 34.05
CA PRO A 35 -28.57 43.26 35.41
C PRO A 35 -27.33 42.53 35.99
N SER A 36 -26.34 43.27 36.50
CA SER A 36 -26.18 43.70 37.90
C SER A 36 -25.30 42.75 38.71
N LEU A 37 -24.21 43.31 39.23
CA LEU A 37 -23.39 42.73 40.27
C LEU A 37 -24.23 42.30 41.48
N THR A 38 -23.96 41.09 41.97
CA THR A 38 -24.24 40.73 43.36
C THR A 38 -22.99 40.07 43.94
N ALA A 39 -22.47 40.72 44.97
CA ALA A 39 -21.40 40.24 45.82
C ALA A 39 -21.77 38.89 46.44
N TYR A 40 -20.82 37.95 46.44
CA TYR A 40 -20.86 36.82 47.35
C TYR A 40 -19.70 36.92 48.33
N ALA A 41 -20.07 36.67 49.59
CA ALA A 41 -19.30 36.86 50.79
C ALA A 41 -18.04 35.99 50.84
N VAL A 42 -17.01 36.54 51.49
CA VAL A 42 -15.87 35.81 52.03
C VAL A 42 -16.41 34.76 53.02
N ILE A 43 -16.38 33.49 52.61
CA ILE A 43 -16.46 32.36 53.53
C ILE A 43 -15.02 31.90 53.71
N ASP A 44 -14.52 32.11 54.92
CA ASP A 44 -13.29 31.54 55.45
C ASP A 44 -13.44 30.01 55.46
N ALA A 45 -12.94 29.37 54.41
CA ALA A 45 -12.77 27.93 54.36
C ALA A 45 -11.29 27.66 54.55
N GLY A 46 -10.93 27.11 55.71
CA GLY A 46 -9.64 26.47 55.93
C GLY A 46 -9.42 25.43 54.85
N GLY A 47 -8.69 25.82 53.80
CA GLY A 47 -8.25 24.93 52.74
C GLY A 47 -7.20 24.02 53.33
N THR A 48 -7.57 22.77 53.59
CA THR A 48 -6.63 21.67 53.46
C THR A 48 -6.08 21.75 52.05
N THR A 49 -4.82 22.15 51.91
CA THR A 49 -4.04 21.92 50.71
C THR A 49 -4.05 20.41 50.48
N ASN A 50 -4.95 19.91 49.62
CA ASN A 50 -4.75 18.60 49.03
C ASN A 50 -3.42 18.71 48.28
N SER A 51 -2.36 18.17 48.85
CA SER A 51 -1.09 18.02 48.16
C SER A 51 -1.38 17.20 46.91
N ILE A 52 -1.25 17.81 45.73
CA ILE A 52 -1.26 17.11 44.44
C ILE A 52 -0.19 16.01 44.57
N ASN A 53 -0.62 14.76 44.55
CA ASN A 53 0.21 13.63 44.96
C ASN A 53 0.80 12.98 43.70
N ASP A 54 2.06 13.28 43.37
CA ASP A 54 2.77 12.83 42.15
C ASP A 54 2.77 11.30 41.95
N THR A 55 2.59 10.54 43.02
CA THR A 55 2.38 9.09 42.96
C THR A 55 1.15 8.70 42.14
N ASP A 56 0.18 9.60 42.00
CA ASP A 56 -1.08 9.34 41.29
C ASP A 56 -0.93 9.54 39.79
N VAL A 57 -0.25 10.61 39.33
CA VAL A 57 0.10 10.80 37.90
C VAL A 57 1.00 9.68 37.40
N ALA A 58 2.03 9.32 38.18
CA ALA A 58 2.94 8.26 37.80
C ALA A 58 2.23 6.90 37.69
N ARG A 59 1.39 6.56 38.67
CA ARG A 59 0.61 5.30 38.68
C ARG A 59 -0.42 5.26 37.55
N TRP A 60 -1.10 6.37 37.29
CA TRP A 60 -2.07 6.50 36.20
C TRP A 60 -1.40 6.32 34.82
N SER A 61 -0.29 7.02 34.59
CA SER A 61 0.51 6.94 33.36
C SER A 61 1.06 5.54 33.09
N ASP A 62 1.62 4.89 34.12
CA ASP A 62 2.09 3.52 34.01
C ASP A 62 0.95 2.51 33.83
N GLY A 63 -0.20 2.77 34.45
CA GLY A 63 -1.43 2.00 34.26
C GLY A 63 -1.91 1.99 32.81
N ILE A 64 -2.01 3.17 32.18
CA ILE A 64 -2.36 3.30 30.75
C ILE A 64 -1.37 2.53 29.89
N TRP A 65 -0.08 2.72 30.11
CA TRP A 65 0.95 2.08 29.29
C TRP A 65 0.96 0.55 29.43
N ASN A 66 0.80 0.04 30.65
CA ASN A 66 0.75 -1.41 30.88
C ASN A 66 -0.53 -2.01 30.30
N ALA A 67 -1.68 -1.36 30.47
CA ALA A 67 -2.95 -1.77 29.84
C ALA A 67 -2.84 -1.77 28.32
N ALA A 68 -2.19 -0.75 27.75
CA ALA A 68 -1.95 -0.65 26.32
C ALA A 68 -1.11 -1.82 25.80
N LYS A 69 0.00 -2.15 26.47
CA LYS A 69 0.86 -3.28 26.08
C LYS A 69 0.22 -4.65 26.29
N SER A 70 -0.69 -4.79 27.25
CA SER A 70 -1.49 -6.01 27.43
C SER A 70 -2.67 -6.12 26.45
N GLY A 71 -2.87 -5.11 25.59
CA GLY A 71 -3.97 -5.05 24.63
C GLY A 71 -5.35 -4.82 25.25
N ASP A 72 -5.40 -4.26 26.46
CA ASP A 72 -6.65 -3.95 27.17
C ASP A 72 -7.12 -2.53 26.81
N LEU A 73 -7.76 -2.40 25.65
CA LEU A 73 -8.28 -1.13 25.16
C LEU A 73 -9.34 -0.54 26.11
N GLU A 74 -10.18 -1.38 26.72
CA GLU A 74 -11.21 -0.92 27.65
C GLU A 74 -10.59 -0.28 28.89
N ALA A 75 -9.54 -0.89 29.47
CA ALA A 75 -8.81 -0.31 30.58
C ALA A 75 -8.08 0.98 30.21
N VAL A 76 -7.51 1.07 29.00
CA VAL A 76 -6.91 2.32 28.48
C VAL A 76 -7.96 3.43 28.42
N GLU A 77 -9.11 3.18 27.80
CA GLU A 77 -10.21 4.15 27.66
C GLU A 77 -10.77 4.57 29.03
N ALA A 78 -10.92 3.61 29.96
CA ALA A 78 -11.37 3.89 31.31
C ALA A 78 -10.36 4.77 32.09
N ALA A 79 -9.06 4.49 31.96
CA ALA A 79 -8.02 5.26 32.61
C ALA A 79 -7.88 6.67 32.03
N LEU A 80 -8.03 6.85 30.71
CA LEU A 80 -8.02 8.17 30.07
C LEU A 80 -9.13 9.08 30.62
N LYS A 81 -10.31 8.54 30.97
CA LYS A 81 -11.39 9.34 31.58
C LYS A 81 -11.07 9.85 33.00
N ALA A 82 -10.00 9.35 33.62
CA ALA A 82 -9.64 9.64 35.00
C ALA A 82 -8.27 10.35 35.11
N VAL A 83 -8.02 11.37 34.29
CA VAL A 83 -6.77 12.17 34.33
C VAL A 83 -6.60 12.83 35.72
N PRO A 84 -5.57 12.45 36.50
CA PRO A 84 -5.32 13.01 37.82
C PRO A 84 -4.93 14.49 37.74
N ASP A 85 -5.08 15.22 38.85
CA ASP A 85 -4.51 16.55 38.96
C ASP A 85 -2.98 16.46 38.95
N SER A 86 -2.36 17.44 38.29
CA SER A 86 -0.93 17.47 37.96
C SER A 86 -0.34 18.82 38.37
N THR A 87 0.98 18.85 38.62
CA THR A 87 1.68 20.12 38.86
C THR A 87 1.69 20.99 37.59
N ASN A 88 1.60 20.37 36.41
CA ASN A 88 1.33 21.03 35.15
C ASN A 88 -0.18 21.07 34.83
N VAL A 89 -0.88 22.03 35.43
CA VAL A 89 -2.33 22.23 35.24
C VAL A 89 -2.69 22.49 33.77
N ALA A 90 -1.85 23.21 33.01
CA ALA A 90 -2.13 23.51 31.61
C ALA A 90 -2.09 22.25 30.73
N GLU A 91 -1.13 21.36 30.95
CA GLU A 91 -1.00 20.10 30.22
C GLU A 91 -2.13 19.12 30.60
N SER A 92 -2.42 18.96 31.89
CA SER A 92 -3.53 18.10 32.34
C SER A 92 -4.91 18.59 31.87
N THR A 93 -5.16 19.91 31.81
CA THR A 93 -6.40 20.45 31.22
C THR A 93 -6.47 20.19 29.72
N ARG A 94 -5.39 20.46 28.97
CA ARG A 94 -5.36 20.18 27.51
C ARG A 94 -5.60 18.71 27.20
N LEU A 95 -5.02 17.83 28.00
CA LEU A 95 -5.24 16.39 27.86
C LEU A 95 -6.71 16.02 28.08
N ARG A 96 -7.37 16.56 29.12
CA ARG A 96 -8.80 16.33 29.36
C ARG A 96 -9.68 16.84 28.21
N ASP A 97 -9.36 18.03 27.68
CA ASP A 97 -10.09 18.60 26.53
C ASP A 97 -9.92 17.72 25.28
N PHE A 98 -8.72 17.23 25.01
CA PHE A 98 -8.46 16.34 23.87
C PHE A 98 -9.19 15.00 24.02
N ILE A 99 -9.21 14.42 25.22
CA ILE A 99 -9.98 13.20 25.53
C ILE A 99 -11.49 13.41 25.30
N ALA A 100 -12.02 14.56 25.70
CA ALA A 100 -13.42 14.92 25.45
C ALA A 100 -13.73 15.06 23.95
N SER A 101 -12.84 15.74 23.19
CA SER A 101 -12.97 15.87 21.73
C SER A 101 -12.96 14.52 21.04
N ARG A 102 -12.05 13.62 21.43
CA ARG A 102 -11.98 12.26 20.88
C ARG A 102 -13.25 11.47 21.16
N ALA A 103 -13.81 11.57 22.36
CA ALA A 103 -15.07 10.89 22.68
C ALA A 103 -16.20 11.35 21.74
N GLN A 104 -16.27 12.65 21.43
CA GLN A 104 -17.21 13.18 20.44
C GLN A 104 -16.93 12.64 19.03
N HIS A 105 -15.66 12.57 18.61
CA HIS A 105 -15.29 12.01 17.30
C HIS A 105 -15.73 10.55 17.14
N VAL A 106 -15.57 9.74 18.19
CA VAL A 106 -16.00 8.33 18.20
C VAL A 106 -17.52 8.22 18.04
N ASP A 107 -18.28 9.05 18.75
CA ASP A 107 -19.75 9.08 18.65
C ASP A 107 -20.24 9.54 17.26
N GLU A 108 -19.59 10.56 16.68
CA GLU A 108 -19.89 11.07 15.33
C GLU A 108 -19.53 10.07 14.23
N GLY A 109 -18.39 9.38 14.35
CA GLY A 109 -17.97 8.32 13.43
C GLY A 109 -18.98 7.17 13.39
N THR A 110 -19.52 6.79 14.55
CA THR A 110 -20.56 5.75 14.63
C THR A 110 -21.83 6.15 13.89
N LYS A 111 -22.31 7.39 14.09
CA LYS A 111 -23.51 7.92 13.39
C LYS A 111 -23.31 8.01 11.87
N THR A 112 -22.13 8.44 11.44
CA THR A 112 -21.80 8.59 10.02
C THR A 112 -21.81 7.24 9.31
N ARG A 113 -21.23 6.21 9.94
CA ARG A 113 -21.22 4.83 9.42
C ARG A 113 -22.64 4.28 9.18
N ASP A 114 -23.57 4.54 10.10
CA ASP A 114 -24.97 4.11 9.95
C ASP A 114 -25.68 4.83 8.79
N ALA A 115 -25.39 6.13 8.60
CA ALA A 115 -25.91 6.90 7.47
C ALA A 115 -25.33 6.40 6.13
N ASP A 116 -24.02 6.18 6.04
CA ASP A 116 -23.36 5.67 4.84
C ASP A 116 -23.87 4.30 4.44
N ARG A 117 -24.17 3.44 5.43
CA ARG A 117 -24.78 2.13 5.20
C ARG A 117 -26.15 2.26 4.54
N THR A 118 -26.96 3.22 4.99
CA THR A 118 -28.27 3.52 4.39
C THR A 118 -28.13 3.98 2.93
N THR A 119 -27.22 4.92 2.67
CA THR A 119 -26.94 5.41 1.31
C THR A 119 -26.42 4.31 0.39
N ALA A 120 -25.50 3.46 0.86
CA ALA A 120 -24.98 2.34 0.06
C ALA A 120 -26.09 1.36 -0.34
N LEU A 121 -27.07 1.12 0.53
CA LEU A 121 -28.24 0.29 0.22
C LEU A 121 -29.15 0.93 -0.84
N GLU A 122 -29.36 2.25 -0.80
CA GLU A 122 -30.13 2.98 -1.82
C GLU A 122 -29.44 2.97 -3.18
N GLU A 123 -28.12 3.17 -3.22
CA GLU A 123 -27.30 3.10 -4.43
C GLU A 123 -27.35 1.68 -5.04
N LEU A 124 -27.25 0.65 -4.20
CA LEU A 124 -27.39 -0.75 -4.60
C LEU A 124 -28.74 -1.00 -5.26
N ASN A 125 -29.84 -0.64 -4.60
CA ASN A 125 -31.20 -0.86 -5.10
C ASN A 125 -31.44 -0.11 -6.42
N THR A 126 -30.92 1.11 -6.54
CA THR A 126 -31.00 1.90 -7.76
C THR A 126 -30.25 1.23 -8.92
N ALA A 127 -29.01 0.81 -8.68
CA ALA A 127 -28.18 0.18 -9.69
C ALA A 127 -28.72 -1.19 -10.14
N VAL A 128 -29.25 -1.99 -9.22
CA VAL A 128 -29.94 -3.26 -9.52
C VAL A 128 -31.17 -3.00 -10.40
N THR A 129 -31.96 -1.97 -10.10
CA THR A 129 -33.14 -1.59 -10.89
C THR A 129 -32.77 -1.16 -12.31
N LYS A 130 -31.65 -0.46 -12.48
CA LYS A 130 -31.14 -0.02 -13.79
C LYS A 130 -30.35 -1.10 -14.54
N VAL A 131 -30.17 -2.28 -13.95
CA VAL A 131 -29.36 -3.39 -14.50
C VAL A 131 -27.89 -2.98 -14.72
N GLU A 132 -27.39 -2.06 -13.89
CA GLU A 132 -26.01 -1.60 -13.93
C GLU A 132 -25.13 -2.48 -13.02
N ILE A 133 -24.83 -3.71 -13.47
CA ILE A 133 -24.20 -4.77 -12.65
C ILE A 133 -22.92 -4.31 -11.94
N THR A 134 -22.00 -3.64 -12.62
CA THR A 134 -20.73 -3.18 -12.01
C THR A 134 -20.95 -2.11 -10.94
N LYS A 135 -21.90 -1.18 -11.15
CA LYS A 135 -22.29 -0.17 -10.15
C LYS A 135 -22.99 -0.83 -8.95
N ALA A 136 -23.87 -1.81 -9.19
CA ALA A 136 -24.54 -2.56 -8.14
C ALA A 136 -23.55 -3.35 -7.28
N LEU A 137 -22.58 -4.05 -7.90
CA LEU A 137 -21.51 -4.74 -7.19
C LEU A 137 -20.62 -3.76 -6.40
N THR A 138 -20.42 -2.54 -6.90
CA THR A 138 -19.71 -1.49 -6.15
C THR A 138 -20.44 -1.12 -4.87
N ALA A 139 -21.74 -0.85 -4.97
CA ALA A 139 -22.56 -0.52 -3.82
C ALA A 139 -22.66 -1.69 -2.83
N ALA A 140 -22.72 -2.94 -3.32
CA ALA A 140 -22.73 -4.13 -2.46
C ALA A 140 -21.43 -4.30 -1.66
N VAL A 141 -20.25 -4.13 -2.29
CA VAL A 141 -18.96 -4.16 -1.58
C VAL A 141 -18.89 -3.02 -0.56
N LYS A 142 -19.34 -1.81 -0.92
CA LYS A 142 -19.41 -0.68 0.02
C LYS A 142 -20.28 -1.03 1.24
N LEU A 143 -21.47 -1.58 1.01
CA LEU A 143 -22.38 -2.01 2.08
C LEU A 143 -21.75 -3.06 3.00
N GLN A 144 -21.01 -4.02 2.43
CA GLN A 144 -20.26 -5.02 3.19
C GLN A 144 -19.20 -4.38 4.07
N THR A 145 -18.38 -3.45 3.54
CA THR A 145 -17.32 -2.78 4.30
C THR A 145 -17.84 -1.94 5.47
N LEU A 146 -19.10 -1.51 5.41
CA LEU A 146 -19.78 -0.75 6.45
C LEU A 146 -20.51 -1.63 7.48
N SER A 147 -20.57 -2.95 7.27
CA SER A 147 -21.25 -3.90 8.16
C SER A 147 -20.28 -4.53 9.17
N ASP A 148 -20.72 -4.63 10.43
CA ASP A 148 -20.02 -5.41 11.47
C ASP A 148 -20.25 -6.92 11.33
N ASP A 149 -21.29 -7.35 10.59
CA ASP A 149 -21.61 -8.75 10.29
C ASP A 149 -21.66 -8.96 8.76
N TRP A 150 -20.60 -9.56 8.23
CA TRP A 150 -20.45 -9.77 6.78
C TRP A 150 -21.34 -10.88 6.27
N ALA A 151 -21.56 -11.93 7.07
CA ALA A 151 -22.43 -13.04 6.70
C ALA A 151 -23.88 -12.56 6.60
N ALA A 152 -24.33 -11.69 7.50
CA ALA A 152 -25.64 -11.07 7.43
C ALA A 152 -25.81 -10.16 6.20
N ALA A 153 -24.78 -9.37 5.84
CA ALA A 153 -24.80 -8.54 4.64
C ALA A 153 -24.95 -9.40 3.37
N LEU A 154 -24.16 -10.46 3.22
CA LEU A 154 -24.27 -11.40 2.10
C LEU A 154 -25.60 -12.17 2.04
N ALA A 155 -26.27 -12.32 3.19
CA ALA A 155 -27.54 -13.02 3.26
C ALA A 155 -28.73 -12.22 2.66
N LEU A 156 -28.56 -10.91 2.41
CA LEU A 156 -29.60 -10.03 1.86
C LEU A 156 -30.11 -10.54 0.50
N PRO A 157 -31.45 -10.62 0.29
CA PRO A 157 -32.02 -11.08 -0.98
C PRO A 157 -31.53 -10.30 -2.21
N GLU A 158 -31.33 -9.00 -2.07
CA GLU A 158 -30.85 -8.09 -3.11
C GLU A 158 -29.42 -8.43 -3.54
N ILE A 159 -28.56 -8.79 -2.59
CA ILE A 159 -27.18 -9.19 -2.85
C ILE A 159 -27.13 -10.57 -3.51
N LYS A 160 -27.98 -11.52 -3.08
CA LYS A 160 -28.06 -12.86 -3.71
C LYS A 160 -28.54 -12.80 -5.16
N ASP A 161 -29.56 -11.98 -5.43
CA ASP A 161 -30.05 -11.73 -6.79
C ASP A 161 -28.97 -11.06 -7.65
N LEU A 162 -28.27 -10.06 -7.10
CA LEU A 162 -27.14 -9.41 -7.77
C LEU A 162 -26.01 -10.40 -8.10
N ILE A 163 -25.61 -11.28 -7.18
CA ILE A 163 -24.58 -12.30 -7.43
C ILE A 163 -24.99 -13.18 -8.61
N THR A 164 -26.22 -13.69 -8.62
CA THR A 164 -26.74 -14.53 -9.71
C THR A 164 -26.70 -13.82 -11.06
N LYS A 165 -27.14 -12.56 -11.11
CA LYS A 165 -27.10 -11.73 -12.33
C LYS A 165 -25.66 -11.43 -12.77
N SER A 166 -24.75 -11.25 -11.81
CA SER A 166 -23.34 -10.98 -12.07
C SER A 166 -22.64 -12.19 -12.65
N GLU A 167 -22.90 -13.41 -12.13
CA GLU A 167 -22.39 -14.65 -12.70
C GLU A 167 -22.87 -14.86 -14.15
N ALA A 168 -24.13 -14.56 -14.45
CA ALA A 168 -24.64 -14.64 -15.83
C ALA A 168 -23.96 -13.61 -16.75
N ALA A 169 -23.74 -12.39 -16.28
CA ALA A 169 -23.05 -11.34 -17.02
C ALA A 169 -21.56 -11.67 -17.26
N GLU A 170 -20.91 -12.31 -16.28
CA GLU A 170 -19.53 -12.78 -16.38
C GLU A 170 -19.37 -13.80 -17.51
N ILE A 171 -20.25 -14.81 -17.57
CA ILE A 171 -20.24 -15.83 -18.63
C ILE A 171 -20.33 -15.18 -20.02
N VAL A 172 -21.25 -14.23 -20.20
CA VAL A 172 -21.42 -13.51 -21.46
C VAL A 172 -20.18 -12.68 -21.80
N ALA A 173 -19.61 -11.96 -20.82
CA ALA A 173 -18.40 -11.17 -21.03
C ALA A 173 -17.21 -12.05 -21.43
N ALA A 174 -16.99 -13.17 -20.74
CA ALA A 174 -15.91 -14.10 -21.05
C ALA A 174 -16.06 -14.73 -22.45
N GLN A 175 -17.28 -15.14 -22.82
CA GLN A 175 -17.57 -15.70 -24.16
C GLN A 175 -17.31 -14.70 -25.29
N ASN A 176 -17.57 -13.40 -25.05
CA ASN A 176 -17.33 -12.33 -26.02
C ASN A 176 -15.86 -11.86 -26.05
N GLY A 177 -15.00 -12.38 -25.16
CA GLY A 177 -13.64 -11.88 -24.99
C GLY A 177 -13.56 -10.49 -24.36
N ASP A 178 -14.63 -10.04 -23.68
CA ASP A 178 -14.69 -8.78 -22.93
C ASP A 178 -13.92 -8.90 -21.60
N TRP A 179 -12.62 -9.23 -21.66
CA TRP A 179 -11.81 -9.60 -20.50
C TRP A 179 -11.75 -8.51 -19.42
N LEU A 180 -11.78 -7.23 -19.79
CA LEU A 180 -11.81 -6.12 -18.82
C LEU A 180 -13.13 -6.04 -18.04
N VAL A 181 -14.25 -6.44 -18.67
CA VAL A 181 -15.55 -6.50 -17.99
C VAL A 181 -15.62 -7.73 -17.09
N SER A 182 -15.18 -8.89 -17.57
CA SER A 182 -15.10 -10.12 -16.77
C SER A 182 -14.19 -9.92 -15.55
N GLN A 183 -13.03 -9.28 -15.72
CA GLN A 183 -12.12 -8.93 -14.62
C GLN A 183 -12.82 -8.09 -13.53
N GLU A 184 -13.55 -7.05 -13.93
CA GLU A 184 -14.28 -6.17 -13.01
C GLU A 184 -15.36 -6.92 -12.22
N ILE A 185 -16.15 -7.76 -12.90
CA ILE A 185 -17.21 -8.56 -12.27
C ILE A 185 -16.60 -9.55 -11.27
N LEU A 186 -15.60 -10.32 -11.70
CA LEU A 186 -14.98 -11.35 -10.87
C LEU A 186 -14.22 -10.78 -9.69
N TYR A 187 -13.53 -9.64 -9.85
CA TYR A 187 -12.88 -8.94 -8.75
C TYR A 187 -13.89 -8.62 -7.64
N ARG A 188 -15.04 -8.05 -8.00
CA ARG A 188 -16.08 -7.68 -7.02
C ARG A 188 -16.78 -8.88 -6.42
N LEU A 189 -17.10 -9.91 -7.21
CA LEU A 189 -17.64 -11.17 -6.71
C LEU A 189 -16.68 -11.82 -5.72
N ARG A 190 -15.39 -11.90 -6.05
CA ARG A 190 -14.37 -12.41 -5.13
C ARG A 190 -14.32 -11.59 -3.85
N THR A 191 -14.28 -10.26 -3.94
CA THR A 191 -14.25 -9.36 -2.77
C THR A 191 -15.49 -9.53 -1.89
N LEU A 192 -16.68 -9.72 -2.46
CA LEU A 192 -17.89 -9.99 -1.68
C LEU A 192 -17.75 -11.23 -0.80
N HIS A 193 -17.03 -12.25 -1.26
CA HIS A 193 -16.80 -13.48 -0.52
C HIS A 193 -15.53 -13.48 0.33
N ASP A 194 -14.75 -12.40 0.34
CA ASP A 194 -13.56 -12.26 1.18
C ASP A 194 -13.98 -12.24 2.66
N GLU A 195 -13.25 -13.00 3.48
CA GLU A 195 -13.52 -13.30 4.91
C GLU A 195 -15.00 -13.64 5.28
N SER A 196 -15.84 -14.00 4.30
CA SER A 196 -17.25 -14.36 4.49
C SER A 196 -17.49 -15.69 5.21
N GLY A 197 -16.41 -16.47 5.43
CA GLY A 197 -16.47 -17.87 5.84
C GLY A 197 -16.72 -18.85 4.69
N ASP A 198 -17.11 -18.39 3.49
CA ASP A 198 -17.26 -19.24 2.30
C ASP A 198 -15.98 -19.27 1.45
N ALA A 199 -14.98 -19.96 1.97
CA ALA A 199 -13.68 -20.08 1.31
C ALA A 199 -13.75 -20.84 -0.03
N ALA A 200 -14.79 -21.65 -0.27
CA ALA A 200 -14.94 -22.39 -1.52
C ALA A 200 -15.36 -21.45 -2.66
N THR A 201 -16.35 -20.61 -2.44
CA THR A 201 -16.81 -19.62 -3.42
C THR A 201 -15.75 -18.56 -3.68
N PHE A 202 -15.07 -18.07 -2.63
CA PHE A 202 -13.94 -17.16 -2.78
C PHE A 202 -12.86 -17.74 -3.72
N ARG A 203 -12.41 -18.98 -3.46
CA ARG A 203 -11.38 -19.64 -4.29
C ARG A 203 -11.83 -19.87 -5.73
N ARG A 204 -13.12 -20.13 -5.95
CA ARG A 204 -13.68 -20.27 -7.30
C ARG A 204 -13.56 -18.96 -8.08
N TYR A 205 -14.01 -17.84 -7.52
CA TYR A 205 -13.92 -16.54 -8.20
C TYR A 205 -12.47 -16.07 -8.35
N ASP A 206 -11.60 -16.33 -7.36
CA ASP A 206 -10.18 -16.01 -7.45
C ASP A 206 -9.49 -16.79 -8.59
N ALA A 207 -9.78 -18.09 -8.74
CA ALA A 207 -9.25 -18.90 -9.84
C ALA A 207 -9.76 -18.43 -11.22
N MET A 208 -11.03 -18.02 -11.33
CA MET A 208 -11.57 -17.43 -12.57
C MET A 208 -10.89 -16.09 -12.89
N LEU A 209 -10.74 -15.23 -11.89
CA LEU A 209 -10.09 -13.93 -12.01
C LEU A 209 -8.62 -14.07 -12.42
N ASP A 210 -7.91 -15.06 -11.88
CA ASP A 210 -6.55 -15.41 -12.26
C ASP A 210 -6.46 -15.71 -13.75
N GLU A 211 -7.32 -16.58 -14.28
CA GLU A 211 -7.30 -16.92 -15.71
C GLU A 211 -7.57 -15.68 -16.58
N VAL A 212 -8.53 -14.83 -16.20
CA VAL A 212 -8.80 -13.56 -16.91
C VAL A 212 -7.61 -12.61 -16.86
N ASN A 213 -6.95 -12.49 -15.70
CA ASN A 213 -5.74 -11.68 -15.54
C ASN A 213 -4.58 -12.19 -16.43
N LYS A 214 -4.40 -13.50 -16.55
CA LYS A 214 -3.42 -14.09 -17.47
C LYS A 214 -3.72 -13.69 -18.91
N ARG A 215 -4.98 -13.79 -19.35
CA ARG A 215 -5.40 -13.40 -20.71
C ARG A 215 -5.09 -11.93 -20.97
N ILE A 216 -5.44 -11.03 -20.05
CA ILE A 216 -5.13 -9.60 -20.18
C ILE A 216 -3.61 -9.36 -20.25
N THR A 217 -2.82 -10.10 -19.46
CA THR A 217 -1.35 -10.02 -19.48
C THR A 217 -0.77 -10.48 -20.81
N LEU A 218 -1.27 -11.60 -21.35
CA LEU A 218 -0.91 -12.10 -22.68
C LEU A 218 -1.24 -11.09 -23.78
N LEU A 219 -2.41 -10.44 -23.72
CA LEU A 219 -2.76 -9.39 -24.68
C LEU A 219 -1.83 -8.18 -24.57
N ALA A 220 -1.50 -7.77 -23.34
CA ALA A 220 -0.54 -6.68 -23.12
C ALA A 220 0.85 -7.01 -23.67
N GLN A 221 1.24 -8.28 -23.61
CA GLN A 221 2.55 -8.75 -24.02
C GLN A 221 2.65 -9.05 -25.52
N TYR A 222 1.64 -9.67 -26.12
CA TYR A 222 1.71 -10.25 -27.46
C TYR A 222 0.64 -9.76 -28.45
N ALA A 223 -0.40 -9.05 -28.00
CA ALA A 223 -1.45 -8.51 -28.89
C ALA A 223 -1.86 -7.09 -28.45
N PRO A 224 -0.90 -6.13 -28.50
CA PRO A 224 -1.11 -4.79 -27.97
C PRO A 224 -2.21 -4.01 -28.70
N ARG A 225 -2.45 -4.26 -30.01
CA ARG A 225 -3.58 -3.62 -30.72
C ARG A 225 -4.91 -4.15 -30.21
N GLU A 226 -5.00 -5.45 -29.94
CA GLU A 226 -6.22 -6.04 -29.42
C GLU A 226 -6.52 -5.59 -27.99
N LEU A 227 -5.50 -5.49 -27.14
CA LEU A 227 -5.69 -4.86 -25.82
C LEU A 227 -6.15 -3.40 -25.94
N TRP A 228 -5.62 -2.64 -26.90
CA TRP A 228 -6.09 -1.28 -27.18
C TRP A 228 -7.55 -1.27 -27.62
N ARG A 229 -7.99 -2.20 -28.49
CA ARG A 229 -9.41 -2.33 -28.90
C ARG A 229 -10.31 -2.63 -27.71
N LEU A 230 -9.91 -3.56 -26.84
CA LEU A 230 -10.66 -3.88 -25.62
C LEU A 230 -10.77 -2.68 -24.68
N ARG A 231 -9.68 -1.93 -24.51
CA ARG A 231 -9.69 -0.70 -23.69
C ARG A 231 -10.61 0.37 -24.27
N LYS A 232 -10.58 0.56 -25.58
CA LYS A 232 -11.48 1.49 -26.27
C LYS A 232 -12.95 1.09 -26.07
N ALA A 233 -13.28 -0.17 -26.33
CA ALA A 233 -14.63 -0.70 -26.16
C ALA A 233 -15.10 -0.60 -24.69
N TYR A 234 -14.21 -0.87 -23.74
CA TYR A 234 -14.50 -0.71 -22.31
C TYR A 234 -14.73 0.77 -21.94
N ALA A 235 -13.91 1.70 -22.43
CA ALA A 235 -14.07 3.13 -22.20
C ALA A 235 -15.40 3.66 -22.76
N ASP A 236 -15.81 3.17 -23.93
CA ASP A 236 -17.10 3.49 -24.54
C ASP A 236 -18.27 2.93 -23.71
N LYS A 237 -18.17 1.68 -23.23
CA LYS A 237 -19.17 1.03 -22.35
C LYS A 237 -19.32 1.74 -21.01
N MET A 238 -18.22 2.24 -20.44
CA MET A 238 -18.21 2.93 -19.14
C MET A 238 -18.42 4.45 -19.25
N GLU A 239 -18.68 4.96 -20.46
CA GLU A 239 -18.83 6.39 -20.74
C GLU A 239 -17.63 7.26 -20.30
N LEU A 240 -16.44 6.68 -20.15
CA LEU A 240 -15.22 7.34 -19.65
C LEU A 240 -14.65 8.40 -20.62
N THR A 241 -15.17 8.46 -21.85
CA THR A 241 -14.81 9.48 -22.84
C THR A 241 -15.64 10.77 -22.71
N ARG A 242 -16.65 10.78 -21.84
CA ARG A 242 -17.37 12.00 -21.45
C ARG A 242 -16.43 12.87 -20.61
N VAL A 243 -16.20 14.09 -21.07
CA VAL A 243 -15.55 15.11 -20.26
C VAL A 243 -16.60 15.57 -19.25
N ASP A 244 -16.35 15.36 -17.96
CA ASP A 244 -16.93 16.25 -16.95
C ASP A 244 -16.35 17.63 -17.25
N LEU A 245 -17.09 18.42 -18.03
CA LEU A 245 -16.84 19.84 -18.15
C LEU A 245 -17.12 20.38 -16.76
N GLY A 246 -16.08 20.41 -15.93
CA GLY A 246 -16.20 20.71 -14.53
C GLY A 246 -17.07 21.94 -14.33
N ASP A 247 -17.98 21.85 -13.36
CA ASP A 247 -18.67 23.01 -12.82
C ASP A 247 -17.65 24.14 -12.68
N ASP A 248 -17.86 25.20 -13.45
CA ASP A 248 -17.41 26.50 -12.99
C ASP A 248 -17.99 26.70 -11.59
N ALA A 249 -17.31 27.46 -10.74
CA ALA A 249 -17.81 27.75 -9.38
C ALA A 249 -19.14 28.54 -9.37
N SER A 250 -19.84 28.65 -10.51
CA SER A 250 -21.11 29.35 -10.69
C SER A 250 -22.31 28.43 -10.94
N GLY A 251 -22.09 27.10 -11.07
CA GLY A 251 -23.18 26.13 -11.19
C GLY A 251 -24.03 26.30 -12.43
N LYS A 252 -23.49 26.89 -13.50
CA LYS A 252 -24.18 27.04 -14.79
C LYS A 252 -23.56 26.14 -15.83
N VAL A 253 -24.25 25.04 -16.13
CA VAL A 253 -24.02 24.26 -17.34
C VAL A 253 -24.33 25.17 -18.54
N ASP A 254 -23.31 25.51 -19.32
CA ASP A 254 -23.45 26.21 -20.61
C ASP A 254 -24.09 25.24 -21.63
N PRO A 255 -25.36 25.44 -22.04
CA PRO A 255 -26.07 24.50 -22.92
C PRO A 255 -25.49 24.44 -24.35
N GLY A 256 -24.50 25.29 -24.68
CA GLY A 256 -23.86 25.36 -25.99
C GLY A 256 -22.62 24.49 -26.18
N LYS A 257 -22.15 23.77 -25.16
CA LYS A 257 -20.95 22.90 -25.20
C LYS A 257 -21.26 21.41 -25.06
N ASP A 258 -22.49 21.00 -25.33
CA ASP A 258 -22.87 19.59 -25.33
C ASP A 258 -22.10 18.81 -26.41
N ASP A 259 -21.41 17.76 -25.96
CA ASP A 259 -20.78 16.68 -26.74
C ASP A 259 -19.33 16.86 -27.24
N ALA A 260 -18.47 17.56 -26.50
CA ALA A 260 -17.02 17.45 -26.72
C ALA A 260 -16.45 16.12 -26.14
N ARG A 261 -16.91 14.96 -26.63
CA ARG A 261 -16.18 13.70 -26.40
C ARG A 261 -14.81 13.84 -27.01
N LYS A 262 -13.76 13.86 -26.19
CA LYS A 262 -12.40 13.77 -26.71
C LYS A 262 -12.19 12.32 -27.17
N PRO A 263 -11.81 12.07 -28.43
CA PRO A 263 -11.70 10.72 -28.97
C PRO A 263 -10.70 9.88 -28.16
N PHE A 264 -10.96 8.58 -28.04
CA PHE A 264 -9.98 7.64 -27.46
C PHE A 264 -8.69 7.69 -28.29
N PRO A 265 -7.50 7.78 -27.67
CA PRO A 265 -6.24 7.94 -28.40
C PRO A 265 -6.03 6.84 -29.44
N GLU A 266 -5.48 7.20 -30.61
CA GLU A 266 -5.10 6.22 -31.64
C GLU A 266 -4.01 5.26 -31.12
N PHE A 267 -3.98 4.02 -31.63
CA PHE A 267 -2.92 3.08 -31.29
C PHE A 267 -1.58 3.54 -31.87
N ASN A 268 -0.51 3.48 -31.07
CA ASN A 268 0.82 3.80 -31.56
C ASN A 268 1.48 2.58 -32.21
N GLU A 269 1.58 2.62 -33.54
CA GLU A 269 2.10 1.53 -34.36
C GLU A 269 3.56 1.18 -34.12
N ALA A 270 4.35 2.08 -33.50
CA ALA A 270 5.74 1.80 -33.16
C ALA A 270 5.89 0.60 -32.18
N PHE A 271 4.84 0.22 -31.45
CA PHE A 271 4.88 -0.84 -30.43
C PHE A 271 4.18 -2.13 -30.82
N ALA A 272 3.66 -2.22 -32.05
CA ALA A 272 3.04 -3.45 -32.52
C ALA A 272 3.99 -4.67 -32.40
N ASP A 273 5.30 -4.41 -32.44
CA ASP A 273 6.38 -5.40 -32.42
C ASP A 273 7.19 -5.48 -31.11
N ASP A 274 6.86 -4.70 -30.08
CA ASP A 274 7.61 -4.67 -28.79
C ASP A 274 7.67 -6.04 -28.11
N TRP A 275 6.70 -6.91 -28.41
CA TRP A 275 6.67 -8.28 -27.91
C TRP A 275 7.91 -9.10 -28.30
N LYS A 276 8.57 -8.76 -29.41
CA LYS A 276 9.80 -9.42 -29.86
C LYS A 276 10.97 -9.12 -28.92
N GLU A 277 11.05 -7.91 -28.39
CA GLU A 277 12.08 -7.50 -27.42
C GLU A 277 11.95 -8.32 -26.13
N ALA A 278 10.72 -8.58 -25.67
CA ALA A 278 10.47 -9.39 -24.48
C ALA A 278 10.85 -10.87 -24.65
N LEU A 279 10.92 -11.38 -25.88
CA LEU A 279 11.33 -12.75 -26.16
C LEU A 279 12.82 -12.86 -26.52
N ASP A 280 13.50 -11.74 -26.70
CA ASP A 280 14.92 -11.71 -27.03
C ASP A 280 15.75 -12.26 -25.86
N GLY A 281 16.73 -13.10 -26.20
CA GLY A 281 17.57 -13.79 -25.21
C GLY A 281 16.88 -14.86 -24.35
N VAL A 282 15.56 -15.09 -24.47
CA VAL A 282 14.87 -16.16 -23.73
C VAL A 282 15.30 -17.53 -24.25
N THR A 283 15.77 -18.42 -23.36
CA THR A 283 16.22 -19.76 -23.77
C THR A 283 15.58 -20.90 -22.96
N LYS A 284 15.62 -22.10 -23.53
CA LYS A 284 15.27 -23.35 -22.83
C LYS A 284 16.19 -23.64 -21.64
N GLY A 285 17.46 -23.22 -21.73
CA GLY A 285 18.46 -23.38 -20.68
C GLY A 285 18.03 -22.67 -19.41
N MET A 286 17.58 -21.42 -19.57
CA MET A 286 17.04 -20.59 -18.48
C MET A 286 15.84 -21.23 -17.80
N LEU A 287 14.84 -21.63 -18.59
CA LEU A 287 13.65 -22.29 -18.07
C LEU A 287 14.03 -23.55 -17.26
N THR A 288 14.90 -24.39 -17.84
CA THR A 288 15.29 -25.66 -17.20
C THR A 288 16.07 -25.43 -15.91
N SER A 289 16.97 -24.44 -15.89
CA SER A 289 17.75 -24.05 -14.70
C SER A 289 16.83 -23.51 -13.61
N ALA A 290 15.95 -22.56 -13.95
CA ALA A 290 15.00 -21.95 -13.04
C ALA A 290 14.06 -22.97 -12.40
N LEU A 291 13.42 -23.82 -13.20
CA LEU A 291 12.48 -24.83 -12.66
C LEU A 291 13.18 -25.91 -11.85
N ASN A 292 14.42 -26.27 -12.18
CA ASN A 292 15.20 -27.20 -11.37
C ASN A 292 15.51 -26.60 -9.99
N THR A 293 15.93 -25.34 -9.93
CA THR A 293 16.17 -24.66 -8.65
C THR A 293 14.87 -24.50 -7.87
N ALA A 294 13.78 -24.05 -8.50
CA ALA A 294 12.47 -23.91 -7.86
C ALA A 294 11.95 -25.24 -7.29
N ALA A 295 12.08 -26.35 -8.02
CA ALA A 295 11.61 -27.66 -7.56
C ALA A 295 12.33 -28.16 -6.29
N ASN A 296 13.60 -27.79 -6.10
CA ASN A 296 14.46 -28.30 -5.03
C ASN A 296 14.54 -27.37 -3.82
N ASP A 297 14.60 -26.06 -4.09
CA ASP A 297 15.02 -25.06 -3.10
C ASP A 297 13.86 -24.19 -2.60
N HIS A 298 12.68 -24.25 -3.24
CA HIS A 298 11.52 -23.48 -2.80
C HIS A 298 11.07 -23.89 -1.40
N ILE A 299 10.64 -22.90 -0.61
CA ILE A 299 10.27 -23.04 0.81
C ILE A 299 9.19 -24.08 1.06
N SER A 300 8.30 -24.33 0.09
CA SER A 300 7.19 -25.29 0.25
C SER A 300 7.57 -26.74 -0.07
N SER A 301 8.77 -27.01 -0.58
CA SER A 301 9.14 -28.32 -1.17
C SER A 301 8.12 -28.81 -2.19
N GLY A 302 7.69 -27.91 -3.08
CA GLY A 302 6.68 -28.13 -4.10
C GLY A 302 6.95 -29.32 -5.03
N GLY A 303 8.22 -29.62 -5.31
CA GLY A 303 8.61 -30.58 -6.32
C GLY A 303 8.23 -30.13 -7.73
N TRP A 304 8.32 -31.05 -8.70
CA TRP A 304 8.12 -30.73 -10.11
C TRP A 304 6.65 -30.66 -10.52
N GLU A 305 5.77 -31.43 -9.89
CA GLU A 305 4.36 -31.54 -10.28
C GLU A 305 3.61 -30.20 -10.41
N PRO A 306 3.60 -29.31 -9.40
CA PRO A 306 2.93 -28.02 -9.53
C PRO A 306 3.55 -27.17 -10.65
N LEU A 307 4.88 -27.15 -10.75
CA LEU A 307 5.60 -26.37 -11.76
C LEU A 307 5.24 -26.82 -13.19
N VAL A 308 5.21 -28.13 -13.43
CA VAL A 308 4.88 -28.65 -14.77
C VAL A 308 3.41 -28.40 -15.11
N LYS A 309 2.49 -28.56 -14.15
CA LYS A 309 1.07 -28.27 -14.36
C LYS A 309 0.82 -26.79 -14.62
N GLY A 310 1.42 -25.90 -13.82
CA GLY A 310 1.31 -24.45 -13.99
C GLY A 310 1.84 -24.00 -15.35
N GLY A 311 2.98 -24.53 -15.79
CA GLY A 311 3.52 -24.24 -17.11
C GLY A 311 2.65 -24.73 -18.26
N LEU A 312 2.09 -25.96 -18.16
CA LEU A 312 1.13 -26.47 -19.13
C LEU A 312 -0.16 -25.63 -19.19
N ASP A 313 -0.67 -25.22 -18.03
CA ASP A 313 -1.87 -24.38 -17.94
C ASP A 313 -1.63 -22.99 -18.54
N ALA A 314 -0.50 -22.35 -18.30
CA ALA A 314 -0.20 -21.05 -18.91
C ALA A 314 -0.14 -21.14 -20.45
N VAL A 315 0.49 -22.19 -20.98
CA VAL A 315 0.48 -22.44 -22.44
C VAL A 315 -0.93 -22.76 -22.95
N ARG A 316 -1.78 -23.43 -22.16
CA ARG A 316 -3.21 -23.63 -22.48
C ARG A 316 -3.96 -22.29 -22.56
N VAL A 317 -3.75 -21.40 -21.60
CA VAL A 317 -4.39 -20.08 -21.58
C VAL A 317 -3.91 -19.25 -22.78
N MET A 318 -2.61 -19.30 -23.11
CA MET A 318 -2.07 -18.71 -24.34
C MET A 318 -2.76 -19.28 -25.59
N ALA A 319 -2.82 -20.60 -25.73
CA ALA A 319 -3.43 -21.27 -26.88
C ALA A 319 -4.93 -20.97 -27.02
N THR A 320 -5.65 -20.80 -25.90
CA THR A 320 -7.09 -20.49 -25.89
C THR A 320 -7.41 -18.99 -25.91
N THR A 321 -6.40 -18.12 -26.02
CA THR A 321 -6.61 -16.67 -26.15
C THR A 321 -6.59 -16.31 -27.63
N GLU A 322 -7.74 -16.45 -28.30
CA GLU A 322 -7.88 -16.27 -29.76
C GLU A 322 -7.34 -14.92 -30.27
N ALA A 323 -7.53 -13.87 -29.48
CA ALA A 323 -7.03 -12.52 -29.75
C ALA A 323 -5.51 -12.45 -30.02
N LEU A 324 -4.73 -13.42 -29.54
CA LEU A 324 -3.30 -13.53 -29.85
C LEU A 324 -3.00 -13.81 -31.33
N LYS A 325 -4.00 -14.16 -32.15
CA LYS A 325 -3.87 -14.29 -33.61
C LYS A 325 -3.36 -13.02 -34.30
N GLU A 326 -3.41 -11.87 -33.61
CA GLU A 326 -2.77 -10.62 -34.05
C GLU A 326 -1.30 -10.84 -34.46
N ASN A 327 -0.52 -11.53 -33.62
CA ASN A 327 0.90 -11.79 -33.86
C ASN A 327 1.23 -13.29 -33.98
N PHE A 328 0.30 -14.17 -33.61
CA PHE A 328 0.43 -15.63 -33.71
C PHE A 328 -0.67 -16.22 -34.58
N ALA A 329 -0.59 -16.01 -35.90
CA ALA A 329 -1.64 -16.38 -36.85
C ALA A 329 -2.13 -17.83 -36.71
N GLY A 330 -1.24 -18.79 -36.40
CA GLY A 330 -1.59 -20.20 -36.24
C GLY A 330 -2.53 -20.50 -35.06
N LEU A 331 -2.67 -19.60 -34.08
CA LEU A 331 -3.70 -19.72 -33.03
C LEU A 331 -5.12 -19.46 -33.54
N GLY A 332 -5.25 -18.69 -34.63
CA GLY A 332 -6.53 -18.45 -35.29
C GLY A 332 -6.99 -19.61 -36.19
N GLU A 333 -6.14 -20.62 -36.40
CA GLU A 333 -6.45 -21.80 -37.20
C GLU A 333 -6.86 -22.97 -36.28
N ALA A 334 -8.17 -23.19 -36.13
CA ALA A 334 -8.74 -24.13 -35.15
C ALA A 334 -8.09 -25.53 -35.18
N ASP A 335 -7.93 -26.13 -36.36
CA ASP A 335 -7.32 -27.46 -36.51
C ASP A 335 -5.85 -27.47 -36.08
N LYS A 336 -5.08 -26.43 -36.41
CA LYS A 336 -3.67 -26.31 -36.02
C LYS A 336 -3.54 -26.10 -34.52
N ASN A 337 -4.35 -25.21 -33.94
CA ASN A 337 -4.33 -24.93 -32.51
C ASN A 337 -4.76 -26.16 -31.69
N GLN A 338 -5.72 -26.95 -32.20
CA GLN A 338 -6.16 -28.18 -31.56
C GLN A 338 -5.03 -29.19 -31.36
N VAL A 339 -4.06 -29.27 -32.29
CA VAL A 339 -2.87 -30.14 -32.13
C VAL A 339 -2.09 -29.81 -30.85
N LEU A 340 -1.93 -28.52 -30.54
CA LEU A 340 -1.26 -28.06 -29.32
C LEU A 340 -2.12 -28.33 -28.08
N LEU A 341 -3.42 -28.03 -28.14
CA LEU A 341 -4.37 -28.27 -27.03
C LEU A 341 -4.48 -29.76 -26.67
N ASP A 342 -4.47 -30.65 -27.66
CA ASP A 342 -4.48 -32.10 -27.44
C ASP A 342 -3.19 -32.57 -26.75
N ALA A 343 -2.04 -32.01 -27.13
CA ALA A 343 -0.76 -32.31 -26.47
C ALA A 343 -0.76 -31.84 -25.01
N ILE A 344 -1.23 -30.62 -24.74
CA ILE A 344 -1.38 -30.12 -23.38
C ILE A 344 -2.29 -31.05 -22.57
N THR A 345 -3.47 -31.37 -23.11
CA THR A 345 -4.47 -32.22 -22.44
C THR A 345 -3.91 -33.61 -22.12
N ARG A 346 -3.24 -34.26 -23.08
CA ARG A 346 -2.59 -35.56 -22.85
C ARG A 346 -1.53 -35.50 -21.75
N ASN A 347 -0.71 -34.44 -21.72
CA ASN A 347 0.31 -34.29 -20.67
C ASN A 347 -0.33 -34.02 -19.31
N MET A 348 -1.35 -33.15 -19.22
CA MET A 348 -2.07 -32.90 -17.97
C MET A 348 -2.76 -34.17 -17.44
N GLU A 349 -3.43 -34.93 -18.29
CA GLU A 349 -4.05 -36.21 -17.91
C GLU A 349 -3.01 -37.24 -17.47
N GLY A 350 -1.88 -37.31 -18.17
CA GLY A 350 -0.75 -38.16 -17.80
C GLY A 350 -0.25 -37.85 -16.40
N LEU A 351 -0.02 -36.56 -16.11
CA LEU A 351 0.39 -36.10 -14.78
C LEU A 351 -0.67 -36.36 -13.71
N ALA A 352 -1.96 -36.21 -14.03
CA ALA A 352 -3.06 -36.44 -13.10
C ALA A 352 -3.18 -37.91 -12.65
N ARG A 353 -2.65 -38.86 -13.44
CA ARG A 353 -2.62 -40.30 -13.11
C ARG A 353 -1.37 -40.69 -12.31
N MET A 354 -0.41 -39.79 -12.12
CA MET A 354 0.84 -40.05 -11.42
C MET A 354 0.76 -39.58 -9.96
N ASN A 355 1.46 -40.30 -9.07
CA ASN A 355 1.74 -39.76 -7.75
C ASN A 355 2.65 -38.54 -7.88
N ARG A 356 2.44 -37.53 -7.03
CA ARG A 356 3.18 -36.27 -7.06
C ARG A 356 4.69 -36.49 -6.97
N GLU A 357 5.11 -37.38 -6.08
CA GLU A 357 6.52 -37.72 -5.83
C GLU A 357 7.17 -38.42 -7.03
N ALA A 358 6.36 -39.00 -7.93
CA ALA A 358 6.84 -39.65 -9.15
C ALA A 358 7.01 -38.66 -10.32
N VAL A 359 6.48 -37.43 -10.20
CA VAL A 359 6.70 -36.38 -11.19
C VAL A 359 8.03 -35.71 -10.91
N GLY A 360 8.98 -35.88 -11.82
CA GLY A 360 10.30 -35.27 -11.75
C GLY A 360 10.72 -34.59 -13.05
N ARG A 361 12.02 -34.26 -13.11
CA ARG A 361 12.65 -33.70 -14.32
C ARG A 361 12.39 -34.51 -15.61
N PRO A 362 12.30 -35.86 -15.61
CA PRO A 362 11.96 -36.61 -16.82
C PRO A 362 10.57 -36.26 -17.37
N GLN A 363 9.55 -36.11 -16.51
CA GLN A 363 8.19 -35.75 -16.91
C GLN A 363 8.14 -34.32 -17.45
N TYR A 364 8.83 -33.38 -16.82
CA TYR A 364 9.02 -32.03 -17.36
C TYR A 364 9.64 -32.05 -18.77
N ASN A 365 10.76 -32.78 -18.93
CA ASN A 365 11.45 -32.88 -20.22
C ASN A 365 10.56 -33.52 -21.31
N ALA A 366 9.75 -34.52 -20.94
CA ALA A 366 8.82 -35.17 -21.85
C ALA A 366 7.69 -34.22 -22.26
N ALA A 367 7.06 -33.55 -21.29
CA ALA A 367 6.00 -32.58 -21.54
C ALA A 367 6.48 -31.43 -22.43
N LEU A 368 7.61 -30.80 -22.09
CA LEU A 368 8.16 -29.71 -22.91
C LEU A 368 8.51 -30.18 -24.33
N ARG A 369 9.03 -31.41 -24.50
CA ARG A 369 9.31 -31.95 -25.84
C ARG A 369 8.03 -32.18 -26.64
N ASP A 370 6.99 -32.75 -26.03
CA ASP A 370 5.70 -32.98 -26.70
C ASP A 370 5.04 -31.65 -27.09
N LEU A 371 5.09 -30.64 -26.20
CA LEU A 371 4.62 -29.28 -26.50
C LEU A 371 5.32 -28.66 -27.70
N LEU A 372 6.65 -28.71 -27.77
CA LEU A 372 7.40 -28.12 -28.87
C LEU A 372 7.16 -28.85 -30.19
N GLU A 373 7.04 -30.19 -30.16
CA GLU A 373 6.73 -30.98 -31.35
C GLU A 373 5.29 -30.74 -31.84
N ALA A 374 4.33 -30.62 -30.92
CA ALA A 374 2.95 -30.25 -31.24
C ALA A 374 2.86 -28.83 -31.78
N ASN A 375 3.59 -27.87 -31.19
CA ASN A 375 3.67 -26.50 -31.65
C ASN A 375 4.20 -26.42 -33.09
N LYS A 376 5.28 -27.15 -33.40
CA LYS A 376 5.88 -27.23 -34.72
C LYS A 376 4.91 -27.76 -35.79
N LYS A 377 4.04 -28.70 -35.42
CA LYS A 377 3.00 -29.28 -36.31
C LYS A 377 1.71 -28.44 -36.35
N GLY A 378 1.45 -27.66 -35.32
CA GLY A 378 0.24 -26.89 -35.12
C GLY A 378 0.46 -25.38 -35.31
N PRO A 379 0.29 -24.55 -34.26
CA PRO A 379 0.20 -23.09 -34.39
C PRO A 379 1.53 -22.37 -34.67
N GLN A 380 2.67 -23.05 -34.57
CA GLN A 380 4.01 -22.50 -34.86
C GLN A 380 4.33 -21.21 -34.10
N LEU A 381 4.00 -21.18 -32.80
CA LEU A 381 4.44 -20.14 -31.88
C LEU A 381 5.97 -20.08 -31.82
N PRO A 382 6.58 -18.91 -31.55
CA PRO A 382 7.99 -18.87 -31.19
C PRO A 382 8.25 -19.74 -29.95
N ASP A 383 9.26 -20.62 -30.03
CA ASP A 383 9.66 -21.47 -28.89
C ASP A 383 9.95 -20.63 -27.63
N THR A 384 10.50 -19.42 -27.82
CA THR A 384 10.78 -18.45 -26.74
C THR A 384 9.53 -17.99 -26.01
N ALA A 385 8.40 -17.82 -26.72
CA ALA A 385 7.11 -17.51 -26.09
C ALA A 385 6.64 -18.70 -25.25
N ILE A 386 6.78 -19.93 -25.74
CA ILE A 386 6.45 -21.14 -24.97
C ILE A 386 7.33 -21.24 -23.72
N TYR A 387 8.63 -20.97 -23.82
CA TYR A 387 9.53 -21.02 -22.65
C TYR A 387 9.16 -19.99 -21.59
N ARG A 388 8.87 -18.75 -22.01
CA ARG A 388 8.46 -17.67 -21.11
C ARG A 388 7.15 -18.00 -20.41
N GLU A 389 6.10 -18.28 -21.17
CA GLU A 389 4.77 -18.56 -20.60
C GLU A 389 4.76 -19.83 -19.74
N PHE A 390 5.50 -20.87 -20.14
CA PHE A 390 5.64 -22.06 -19.31
C PHE A 390 6.35 -21.73 -17.99
N GLY A 391 7.42 -20.94 -18.02
CA GLY A 391 8.19 -20.56 -16.83
C GLY A 391 7.39 -19.68 -15.86
N ASP A 392 6.72 -18.66 -16.39
CA ASP A 392 5.89 -17.75 -15.62
C ASP A 392 4.69 -18.50 -15.02
N GLY A 393 4.01 -19.34 -15.81
CA GLY A 393 2.93 -20.19 -15.33
C GLY A 393 3.36 -21.21 -14.27
N ALA A 394 4.56 -21.78 -14.42
CA ALA A 394 5.10 -22.72 -13.46
C ALA A 394 5.33 -22.07 -12.09
N LEU A 395 5.89 -20.86 -12.04
CA LEU A 395 6.11 -20.15 -10.78
C LEU A 395 4.82 -19.53 -10.22
N GLU A 396 3.87 -19.16 -11.07
CA GLU A 396 2.55 -18.69 -10.62
C GLU A 396 1.82 -19.77 -9.79
N GLU A 397 2.02 -21.06 -10.09
CA GLU A 397 1.45 -22.15 -9.29
C GLU A 397 1.99 -22.16 -7.84
N LEU A 398 3.19 -21.61 -7.60
CA LEU A 398 3.71 -21.43 -6.24
C LEU A 398 2.86 -20.40 -5.46
N SER A 399 2.41 -19.34 -6.13
CA SER A 399 1.48 -18.37 -5.56
C SER A 399 0.14 -19.03 -5.24
N LYS A 400 -0.47 -19.74 -6.20
CA LYS A 400 -1.80 -20.33 -6.03
C LYS A 400 -1.85 -21.38 -4.94
N ARG A 401 -0.82 -22.20 -4.86
CA ARG A 401 -0.81 -23.37 -3.97
C ARG A 401 -0.17 -23.11 -2.63
N PHE A 402 0.77 -22.17 -2.55
CA PHE A 402 1.58 -21.92 -1.36
C PHE A 402 1.57 -20.46 -0.88
N GLU A 403 0.71 -19.60 -1.44
CA GLU A 403 0.64 -18.15 -1.13
C GLU A 403 1.99 -17.42 -1.31
N ASP A 404 2.84 -17.92 -2.21
CA ASP A 404 4.12 -17.28 -2.58
C ASP A 404 3.99 -16.41 -3.82
N GLU A 405 3.54 -15.17 -3.64
CA GLU A 405 3.42 -14.16 -4.70
C GLU A 405 4.78 -13.56 -5.13
N TYR A 406 5.91 -14.00 -4.56
CA TYR A 406 7.20 -13.31 -4.69
C TYR A 406 8.23 -14.03 -5.54
N SER A 407 7.97 -15.29 -5.89
CA SER A 407 8.84 -16.08 -6.77
C SER A 407 8.56 -15.79 -8.24
N ALA A 408 9.61 -15.46 -9.00
CA ALA A 408 9.50 -15.10 -10.41
C ALA A 408 10.82 -15.38 -11.16
N ILE A 409 10.71 -15.69 -12.46
CA ILE A 409 11.84 -15.63 -13.37
C ILE A 409 11.97 -14.17 -13.80
N ILE A 410 13.17 -13.63 -13.62
CA ILE A 410 13.58 -12.34 -14.13
C ILE A 410 14.23 -12.60 -15.49
N TRP A 411 13.41 -12.44 -16.53
CA TRP A 411 13.83 -12.62 -17.92
C TRP A 411 14.80 -11.51 -18.38
N PRO A 412 15.54 -11.70 -19.49
CA PRO A 412 16.56 -10.75 -19.95
C PRO A 412 16.05 -9.29 -20.07
N ASP A 413 14.84 -9.09 -20.59
CA ASP A 413 14.20 -7.77 -20.72
C ASP A 413 13.90 -7.08 -19.38
N GLN A 414 13.92 -7.84 -18.28
CA GLN A 414 13.58 -7.38 -16.94
C GLN A 414 14.82 -7.18 -16.06
N LEU A 415 15.96 -7.76 -16.45
CA LEU A 415 17.16 -7.85 -15.61
C LEU A 415 17.69 -6.48 -15.18
N ARG A 416 17.79 -5.53 -16.12
CA ARG A 416 18.24 -4.16 -15.83
C ARG A 416 17.41 -3.50 -14.73
N ARG A 417 16.07 -3.56 -14.84
CA ARG A 417 15.15 -2.98 -13.85
C ARG A 417 15.25 -3.69 -12.51
N PHE A 418 15.41 -5.02 -12.54
CA PHE A 418 15.57 -5.82 -11.35
C PHE A 418 16.85 -5.45 -10.58
N GLU A 419 17.98 -5.32 -11.27
CA GLU A 419 19.26 -4.97 -10.65
C GLU A 419 19.26 -3.56 -10.05
N GLN A 420 18.69 -2.57 -10.74
CA GLN A 420 18.56 -1.21 -10.22
C GLN A 420 17.76 -1.19 -8.92
N MET A 421 16.65 -1.93 -8.88
CA MET A 421 15.81 -2.06 -7.70
C MET A 421 16.51 -2.78 -6.54
N VAL A 422 17.25 -3.86 -6.80
CA VAL A 422 18.00 -4.60 -5.76
C VAL A 422 19.12 -3.75 -5.18
N LYS A 423 19.81 -2.96 -6.02
CA LYS A 423 20.91 -2.08 -5.59
C LYS A 423 20.43 -0.82 -4.89
N GLY A 424 19.13 -0.49 -4.95
CA GLY A 424 18.57 0.73 -4.34
C GLY A 424 18.94 2.03 -5.07
N ASN A 425 19.72 1.97 -6.16
CA ASN A 425 20.20 3.13 -6.89
C ASN A 425 19.28 3.41 -8.08
N PHE A 426 18.44 4.43 -7.94
CA PHE A 426 17.53 4.88 -9.00
C PHE A 426 18.21 5.98 -9.80
N VAL A 427 18.53 5.71 -11.07
CA VAL A 427 19.08 6.72 -11.98
C VAL A 427 18.00 7.15 -12.98
N GLY A 428 17.67 8.43 -12.99
CA GLY A 428 16.62 8.97 -13.85
C GLY A 428 16.43 10.47 -13.65
N VAL A 429 15.21 10.94 -13.89
CA VAL A 429 14.88 12.39 -13.77
C VAL A 429 14.09 12.72 -12.50
N GLY A 430 13.70 11.71 -11.71
CA GLY A 430 12.96 11.86 -10.47
C GLY A 430 11.52 12.34 -10.65
N ILE A 431 10.68 11.52 -11.28
CA ILE A 431 9.24 11.76 -11.42
C ILE A 431 8.45 10.54 -10.98
N LEU A 432 7.29 10.75 -10.35
CA LEU A 432 6.28 9.72 -10.19
C LEU A 432 5.26 9.86 -11.31
N ILE A 433 4.95 8.75 -11.96
CA ILE A 433 4.01 8.69 -13.08
C ILE A 433 2.86 7.74 -12.79
N ARG A 434 1.69 8.06 -13.33
CA ARG A 434 0.51 7.20 -13.39
C ARG A 434 -0.07 7.24 -14.78
N HIS A 435 -1.03 6.34 -15.02
CA HIS A 435 -1.98 6.53 -16.10
C HIS A 435 -3.09 7.45 -15.62
N ASP A 436 -3.46 8.46 -16.40
CA ASP A 436 -4.72 9.19 -16.21
C ASP A 436 -5.92 8.34 -16.70
N ASP A 437 -7.13 8.90 -16.61
CA ASP A 437 -8.37 8.23 -17.05
C ASP A 437 -8.34 7.84 -18.53
N ARG A 438 -7.51 8.51 -19.33
CA ARG A 438 -7.32 8.28 -20.77
C ARG A 438 -6.15 7.36 -21.07
N ARG A 439 -5.48 6.85 -20.03
CA ARG A 439 -4.27 6.05 -20.12
C ARG A 439 -3.07 6.81 -20.71
N ASP A 440 -3.08 8.13 -20.71
CA ASP A 440 -1.87 8.93 -20.97
C ASP A 440 -0.90 8.77 -19.79
N ILE A 441 0.40 8.94 -20.04
CA ILE A 441 1.40 8.98 -18.97
C ILE A 441 1.33 10.37 -18.31
N GLN A 442 0.78 10.42 -17.10
CA GLN A 442 0.64 11.64 -16.31
C GLN A 442 1.61 11.65 -15.14
N ILE A 443 2.21 12.81 -14.88
CA ILE A 443 3.09 13.04 -13.74
C ILE A 443 2.23 13.31 -12.51
N ILE A 444 2.36 12.46 -11.49
CA ILE A 444 1.75 12.70 -10.18
C ILE A 444 2.46 13.88 -9.52
N ASN A 445 3.77 13.76 -9.38
CA ASN A 445 4.64 14.80 -8.84
C ASN A 445 6.09 14.57 -9.27
N PRO A 446 6.84 15.65 -9.55
CA PRO A 446 8.29 15.58 -9.57
C PRO A 446 8.82 15.35 -8.16
N LEU A 447 9.89 14.57 -8.03
CA LEU A 447 10.60 14.41 -6.77
C LEU A 447 11.39 15.67 -6.46
N GLU A 448 11.44 16.02 -5.18
CA GLU A 448 12.08 17.26 -4.72
C GLU A 448 13.58 17.23 -4.95
N GLY A 449 14.12 18.36 -5.42
CA GLY A 449 15.53 18.48 -5.77
C GLY A 449 15.97 17.67 -7.00
N SER A 450 15.06 16.92 -7.63
CA SER A 450 15.37 16.11 -8.83
C SER A 450 15.60 16.96 -10.09
N PRO A 451 16.23 16.40 -11.14
CA PRO A 451 16.32 17.05 -12.45
C PRO A 451 14.97 17.54 -12.98
N ALA A 452 13.90 16.77 -12.80
CA ALA A 452 12.55 17.15 -13.23
C ALA A 452 12.01 18.36 -12.50
N SER A 453 12.13 18.38 -11.17
CA SER A 453 11.69 19.53 -10.37
C SER A 453 12.44 20.80 -10.77
N ARG A 454 13.77 20.73 -10.97
CA ARG A 454 14.60 21.88 -11.38
C ARG A 454 14.34 22.35 -12.80
N SER A 455 13.88 21.45 -13.68
CA SER A 455 13.57 21.74 -15.09
C SER A 455 12.14 22.27 -15.29
N GLY A 456 11.39 22.53 -14.21
CA GLY A 456 10.06 23.13 -14.28
C GLY A 456 8.94 22.14 -14.65
N VAL A 457 9.17 20.84 -14.49
CA VAL A 457 8.11 19.81 -14.54
C VAL A 457 7.12 20.04 -13.40
N LYS A 458 5.82 19.92 -13.66
CA LYS A 458 4.75 20.16 -12.68
C LYS A 458 3.89 18.91 -12.52
N SER A 459 3.20 18.81 -11.38
CA SER A 459 2.12 17.82 -11.21
C SER A 459 1.04 17.99 -12.26
N GLU A 460 0.39 16.88 -12.63
CA GLU A 460 -0.66 16.77 -13.66
C GLU A 460 -0.19 16.97 -15.12
N ASP A 461 1.09 17.34 -15.33
CA ASP A 461 1.72 17.35 -16.66
C ASP A 461 1.61 15.97 -17.32
N ARG A 462 1.30 15.94 -18.62
CA ARG A 462 1.24 14.70 -19.40
C ARG A 462 2.47 14.57 -20.27
N ILE A 463 3.19 13.47 -20.15
CA ILE A 463 4.32 13.16 -21.02
C ILE A 463 3.72 12.61 -22.31
N VAL A 464 3.77 13.39 -23.39
CA VAL A 464 3.23 13.02 -24.71
C VAL A 464 4.28 12.45 -25.66
N ALA A 465 5.56 12.76 -25.42
CA ALA A 465 6.68 12.09 -26.08
C ALA A 465 7.92 12.01 -25.19
N VAL A 466 8.75 10.99 -25.42
CA VAL A 466 10.09 10.85 -24.83
C VAL A 466 11.09 10.65 -25.96
N ASN A 467 12.11 11.49 -26.02
CA ASN A 467 13.08 11.55 -27.13
C ASN A 467 12.41 11.64 -28.51
N GLY A 468 11.30 12.38 -28.61
CA GLY A 468 10.53 12.54 -29.84
C GLY A 468 9.62 11.37 -30.19
N VAL A 469 9.62 10.27 -29.42
CA VAL A 469 8.73 9.12 -29.61
C VAL A 469 7.47 9.31 -28.79
N SER A 470 6.30 9.26 -29.44
CA SER A 470 5.00 9.38 -28.79
C SER A 470 4.81 8.32 -27.70
N THR A 471 4.31 8.74 -26.53
CA THR A 471 4.03 7.86 -25.38
C THR A 471 2.64 7.22 -25.42
N VAL A 472 1.83 7.53 -26.43
CA VAL A 472 0.47 6.99 -26.55
C VAL A 472 0.53 5.46 -26.55
N GLY A 473 -0.24 4.84 -25.66
CA GLY A 473 -0.29 3.38 -25.49
C GLY A 473 0.85 2.77 -24.67
N TRP A 474 1.84 3.56 -24.22
CA TRP A 474 2.92 3.05 -23.37
C TRP A 474 2.37 2.40 -22.10
N THR A 475 3.04 1.34 -21.65
CA THR A 475 2.91 0.91 -20.26
C THR A 475 3.74 1.85 -19.37
N LEU A 476 3.40 1.92 -18.08
CA LEU A 476 4.24 2.65 -17.12
C LEU A 476 5.67 2.12 -17.09
N ASN A 477 5.87 0.81 -17.23
CA ASN A 477 7.21 0.21 -17.28
C ASN A 477 8.00 0.70 -18.48
N LYS A 478 7.40 0.73 -19.67
CA LYS A 478 8.06 1.27 -20.88
C LYS A 478 8.44 2.75 -20.70
N ALA A 479 7.55 3.53 -20.10
CA ALA A 479 7.85 4.92 -19.76
C ALA A 479 9.05 5.01 -18.82
N VAL A 480 9.09 4.20 -17.76
CA VAL A 480 10.24 4.13 -16.84
C VAL A 480 11.51 3.74 -17.60
N ASP A 481 11.51 2.70 -18.42
CA ASP A 481 12.68 2.25 -19.18
C ASP A 481 13.23 3.32 -20.13
N SER A 482 12.34 4.09 -20.75
CA SER A 482 12.72 5.12 -21.72
C SER A 482 13.20 6.41 -21.05
N ILE A 483 12.66 6.72 -19.87
CA ILE A 483 12.98 7.93 -19.11
C ILE A 483 14.25 7.72 -18.27
N THR A 484 14.42 6.54 -17.69
CA THR A 484 15.64 6.14 -16.98
C THR A 484 16.77 5.82 -17.96
N GLY A 485 17.99 5.66 -17.44
CA GLY A 485 19.19 5.46 -18.25
C GLY A 485 20.46 5.80 -17.47
N PRO A 486 21.63 5.78 -18.13
CA PRO A 486 22.90 6.10 -17.49
C PRO A 486 22.93 7.53 -16.93
N ALA A 487 23.56 7.71 -15.77
CA ALA A 487 23.73 9.02 -15.15
C ALA A 487 24.56 9.94 -16.05
N GLY A 488 24.20 11.23 -16.10
CA GLY A 488 24.82 12.23 -16.95
C GLY A 488 24.34 12.24 -18.40
N GLN A 489 23.52 11.28 -18.84
CA GLN A 489 22.90 11.32 -20.17
C GLN A 489 21.57 12.06 -20.15
N ASP A 490 21.29 12.81 -21.20
CA ASP A 490 20.06 13.58 -21.33
C ASP A 490 18.87 12.72 -21.81
N VAL A 491 17.68 13.12 -21.39
CA VAL A 491 16.40 12.67 -21.94
C VAL A 491 15.53 13.89 -22.24
N LYS A 492 14.88 13.88 -23.40
CA LYS A 492 13.94 14.93 -23.80
C LYS A 492 12.52 14.49 -23.51
N LEU A 493 11.82 15.19 -22.63
CA LEU A 493 10.39 14.99 -22.38
C LEU A 493 9.59 16.07 -23.09
N THR A 494 8.64 15.67 -23.93
CA THR A 494 7.62 16.57 -24.48
C THR A 494 6.39 16.49 -23.60
N ILE A 495 6.04 17.60 -22.97
CA ILE A 495 4.99 17.69 -21.95
C ILE A 495 3.81 18.50 -22.47
N LYS A 496 2.60 17.95 -22.32
CA LYS A 496 1.36 18.69 -22.47
C LYS A 496 0.87 19.15 -21.09
N ARG A 497 0.88 20.48 -20.89
CA ARG A 497 0.44 21.13 -19.65
C ARG A 497 -0.94 21.75 -19.85
N GLU A 498 -1.80 21.60 -18.85
CA GLU A 498 -3.11 22.26 -18.86
C GLU A 498 -2.96 23.79 -18.88
N GLY A 499 -3.73 24.45 -19.74
CA GLY A 499 -3.67 25.91 -19.94
C GLY A 499 -2.55 26.41 -20.87
N ALA A 500 -1.58 25.57 -21.25
CA ALA A 500 -0.59 25.91 -22.27
C ALA A 500 -1.14 25.60 -23.67
N ALA A 501 -0.90 26.49 -24.64
CA ALA A 501 -1.36 26.31 -26.02
C ALA A 501 -0.58 25.20 -26.74
N ASP A 502 0.75 25.17 -26.57
CA ASP A 502 1.66 24.25 -27.23
C ASP A 502 2.36 23.30 -26.22
N PRO A 503 2.70 22.06 -26.62
CA PRO A 503 3.55 21.19 -25.81
C PRO A 503 4.93 21.81 -25.52
N LEU A 504 5.45 21.54 -24.32
CA LEU A 504 6.74 22.03 -23.83
C LEU A 504 7.79 20.93 -23.97
N ASP A 505 8.92 21.24 -24.61
CA ASP A 505 10.07 20.35 -24.68
C ASP A 505 11.06 20.65 -23.56
N LEU A 506 11.29 19.68 -22.67
CA LEU A 506 12.23 19.77 -21.56
C LEU A 506 13.34 18.76 -21.73
N SER A 507 14.59 19.22 -21.81
CA SER A 507 15.78 18.36 -21.77
C SER A 507 16.26 18.24 -20.32
N LEU A 508 16.32 17.01 -19.82
CA LEU A 508 16.71 16.72 -18.44
C LEU A 508 17.92 15.80 -18.44
N THR A 509 18.92 16.14 -17.64
CA THR A 509 20.09 15.28 -17.40
C THR A 509 19.75 14.26 -16.33
N ARG A 510 19.96 12.96 -16.61
CA ARG A 510 19.69 11.90 -15.65
C ARG A 510 20.70 11.93 -14.50
N GLU A 511 20.20 11.80 -13.27
CA GLU A 511 20.99 11.80 -12.04
C GLU A 511 20.58 10.64 -11.14
N GLU A 512 21.40 10.34 -10.14
CA GLU A 512 21.00 9.48 -9.04
C GLU A 512 19.92 10.18 -8.20
N ILE A 513 18.81 9.49 -7.99
CA ILE A 513 17.63 10.01 -7.32
C ILE A 513 17.57 9.45 -5.91
N LYS A 514 17.78 10.31 -4.91
CA LYS A 514 17.57 9.96 -3.51
C LYS A 514 16.07 9.86 -3.21
N ILE A 515 15.58 8.64 -3.00
CA ILE A 515 14.22 8.40 -2.50
C ILE A 515 14.22 8.54 -0.98
N ARG A 516 13.68 9.66 -0.48
CA ARG A 516 13.55 9.93 0.95
C ARG A 516 12.41 9.11 1.52
N SER A 517 12.67 8.41 2.63
CA SER A 517 11.65 7.57 3.26
C SER A 517 11.25 8.01 4.68
N VAL A 518 11.97 8.95 5.29
CA VAL A 518 11.70 9.51 6.62
C VAL A 518 11.02 10.86 6.48
N ASN A 519 9.77 10.96 6.94
CA ASN A 519 8.96 12.17 6.91
C ASN A 519 8.55 12.60 8.33
N GLY A 520 8.44 13.92 8.55
CA GLY A 520 8.02 14.50 9.83
C GLY A 520 6.52 14.79 9.92
N TRP A 521 6.13 15.52 10.98
CA TRP A 521 4.72 15.88 11.22
C TRP A 521 4.19 16.88 10.20
N TRP A 522 4.94 17.96 9.94
CA TRP A 522 4.56 18.99 8.98
C TRP A 522 5.76 19.48 8.21
N LYS A 523 5.65 19.50 6.89
CA LYS A 523 6.73 19.99 6.04
C LYS A 523 6.76 21.52 6.04
N LYS A 524 7.80 22.15 6.56
CA LYS A 524 7.91 23.62 6.64
C LYS A 524 8.30 24.25 5.31
N GLY A 525 9.17 23.58 4.56
CA GLY A 525 9.80 24.14 3.36
C GLY A 525 10.80 23.17 2.75
N LEU A 526 11.56 23.63 1.78
CA LEU A 526 12.77 23.00 1.29
C LEU A 526 14.00 23.83 1.69
N ASP A 527 15.14 23.19 1.92
CA ASP A 527 16.43 23.88 1.99
C ASP A 527 16.94 24.25 0.59
N GLU A 528 18.06 24.97 0.53
CA GLU A 528 18.70 25.41 -0.73
C GLU A 528 19.06 24.25 -1.69
N ARG A 529 19.16 23.03 -1.17
CA ARG A 529 19.49 21.82 -1.92
C ARG A 529 18.24 21.00 -2.28
N GLY A 530 17.04 21.50 -1.97
CA GLY A 530 15.78 20.81 -2.19
C GLY A 530 15.50 19.70 -1.18
N SER A 531 16.15 19.69 -0.02
CA SER A 531 15.85 18.75 1.08
C SER A 531 14.70 19.26 1.93
N PRO A 532 13.79 18.39 2.36
CA PRO A 532 12.63 18.80 3.14
C PRO A 532 13.03 19.25 4.54
N LEU A 533 12.52 20.42 4.95
CA LEU A 533 12.61 20.93 6.31
C LEU A 533 11.34 20.54 7.06
N TRP A 534 11.46 19.76 8.13
CA TRP A 534 10.30 19.26 8.88
C TRP A 534 10.08 20.02 10.19
N ASN A 535 8.82 20.23 10.55
CA ASN A 535 8.39 20.24 11.93
C ASN A 535 8.17 18.77 12.31
N TRP A 536 8.93 18.32 13.30
CA TRP A 536 8.95 16.94 13.75
C TRP A 536 7.93 16.64 14.84
N PHE A 537 7.35 17.66 15.49
CA PHE A 537 6.49 17.48 16.66
C PHE A 537 5.01 17.47 16.28
N VAL A 538 4.33 16.37 16.58
CA VAL A 538 2.87 16.28 16.53
C VAL A 538 2.24 17.08 17.66
N ASP A 539 2.84 16.96 18.85
CA ASP A 539 2.60 17.85 19.97
C ASP A 539 3.93 18.41 20.48
N SER A 540 4.09 19.71 20.25
CA SER A 540 5.27 20.46 20.63
C SER A 540 5.33 20.74 22.14
N ASP A 541 4.17 20.82 22.79
CA ASP A 541 4.07 21.22 24.20
C ASP A 541 4.40 20.05 25.13
N SER A 542 3.91 18.85 24.81
CA SER A 542 4.27 17.62 25.53
C SER A 542 5.56 16.97 25.01
N GLY A 543 6.23 17.57 24.01
CA GLY A 543 7.51 17.07 23.47
C GLY A 543 7.39 15.73 22.72
N ILE A 544 6.29 15.51 22.02
CA ILE A 544 6.01 14.26 21.28
C ILE A 544 6.39 14.43 19.80
N GLY A 545 7.43 13.69 19.40
CA GLY A 545 7.87 13.60 18.02
C GLY A 545 7.00 12.67 17.18
N TYR A 546 6.98 12.90 15.87
CA TYR A 546 6.32 12.04 14.90
C TYR A 546 7.27 11.77 13.72
N VAL A 547 7.42 10.50 13.40
CA VAL A 547 8.18 10.03 12.25
C VAL A 547 7.31 9.07 11.44
N ARG A 548 7.02 9.43 10.20
CA ARG A 548 6.39 8.53 9.22
C ARG A 548 7.45 7.93 8.32
N LEU A 549 7.64 6.63 8.41
CA LEU A 549 8.60 5.89 7.58
C LEU A 549 7.86 5.20 6.44
N THR A 550 8.14 5.57 5.19
CA THR A 550 7.43 5.04 4.01
C THR A 550 8.10 3.81 3.38
N SER A 551 9.39 3.58 3.65
CA SER A 551 10.14 2.39 3.25
C SER A 551 11.47 2.29 4.01
N PHE A 552 12.06 1.09 4.02
CA PHE A 552 13.37 0.78 4.61
C PHE A 552 14.45 0.71 3.52
N ASN A 553 15.13 1.82 3.28
CA ASN A 553 16.21 1.96 2.30
C ASN A 553 17.56 2.03 3.04
N ASP A 554 18.68 2.07 2.30
CA ASP A 554 20.02 2.11 2.89
C ASP A 554 20.25 3.34 3.78
N GLU A 555 19.69 4.49 3.41
CA GLU A 555 19.87 5.75 4.15
C GLU A 555 18.80 6.01 5.21
N SER A 556 17.73 5.22 5.24
CA SER A 556 16.56 5.48 6.10
C SER A 556 16.90 5.56 7.59
N PHE A 557 17.81 4.70 8.05
CA PHE A 557 18.22 4.70 9.45
C PHE A 557 19.04 5.96 9.79
N VAL A 558 19.94 6.38 8.90
CA VAL A 558 20.74 7.60 9.08
C VAL A 558 19.87 8.85 9.08
N ASP A 559 18.91 8.93 8.16
CA ASP A 559 17.94 10.03 8.10
C ASP A 559 17.06 10.04 9.36
N PHE A 560 16.66 8.88 9.89
CA PHE A 560 15.93 8.76 11.16
C PHE A 560 16.73 9.28 12.37
N LEU A 561 18.01 8.90 12.50
CA LEU A 561 18.84 9.41 13.58
C LEU A 561 19.09 10.91 13.48
N SER A 562 19.17 11.44 12.26
CA SER A 562 19.25 12.87 12.02
C SER A 562 17.98 13.58 12.50
N ALA A 563 16.79 13.04 12.20
CA ALA A 563 15.52 13.54 12.70
C ALA A 563 15.46 13.54 14.24
N ILE A 564 15.87 12.45 14.90
CA ILE A 564 15.91 12.38 16.37
C ILE A 564 16.88 13.41 16.95
N LYS A 565 18.04 13.62 16.31
CA LYS A 565 19.01 14.63 16.72
C LYS A 565 18.44 16.04 16.59
N GLU A 566 17.74 16.35 15.49
CA GLU A 566 17.05 17.63 15.29
C GLU A 566 15.98 17.87 16.34
N MET A 567 15.13 16.88 16.63
CA MET A 567 14.11 16.97 17.69
C MET A 567 14.73 17.30 19.05
N ARG A 568 15.77 16.57 19.44
CA ARG A 568 16.48 16.77 20.72
C ARG A 568 17.24 18.10 20.80
N ALA A 569 17.63 18.66 19.66
CA ALA A 569 18.25 19.98 19.61
C ALA A 569 17.22 21.12 19.74
N GLU A 570 15.98 20.88 19.30
CA GLU A 570 14.90 21.87 19.40
C GLU A 570 14.31 21.94 20.81
N ARG A 571 14.05 20.79 21.44
CA ARG A 571 13.45 20.68 22.78
C ARG A 571 13.62 19.28 23.38
N THR A 572 13.14 19.09 24.61
CA THR A 572 13.05 17.76 25.22
C THR A 572 12.10 16.86 24.43
N LEU A 573 12.59 15.65 24.09
CA LEU A 573 11.82 14.63 23.38
C LEU A 573 11.33 13.57 24.37
N ASN A 574 10.05 13.65 24.74
CA ASN A 574 9.43 12.81 25.77
C ASN A 574 8.85 11.49 25.22
N GLY A 575 8.64 11.42 23.90
CA GLY A 575 8.15 10.24 23.20
C GLY A 575 8.16 10.42 21.68
N VAL A 576 8.02 9.32 20.94
CA VAL A 576 7.93 9.35 19.47
C VAL A 576 6.83 8.42 18.96
N ILE A 577 6.01 8.92 18.03
CA ILE A 577 5.13 8.07 17.21
C ILE A 577 5.92 7.65 15.97
N LEU A 578 6.11 6.34 15.79
CA LEU A 578 6.70 5.75 14.59
C LEU A 578 5.58 5.19 13.72
N ASP A 579 5.22 5.93 12.68
CA ASP A 579 4.14 5.56 11.77
C ASP A 579 4.68 4.69 10.63
N LEU A 580 4.34 3.38 10.69
CA LEU A 580 4.68 2.36 9.69
C LEU A 580 3.47 1.95 8.84
N ARG A 581 2.35 2.68 8.93
CA ARG A 581 1.17 2.43 8.10
C ARG A 581 1.52 2.64 6.63
N HIS A 582 1.01 1.74 5.78
CA HIS A 582 1.28 1.71 4.34
C HIS A 582 2.77 1.56 3.95
N ASN A 583 3.64 1.14 4.86
CA ASN A 583 5.05 0.85 4.58
C ASN A 583 5.25 -0.63 4.20
N PRO A 584 5.54 -0.94 2.92
CA PRO A 584 5.68 -2.32 2.43
C PRO A 584 7.00 -3.00 2.87
N GLY A 585 7.80 -2.34 3.69
CA GLY A 585 9.08 -2.80 4.20
C GLY A 585 10.26 -2.27 3.37
N GLY A 586 11.24 -3.14 3.17
CA GLY A 586 12.50 -2.82 2.49
C GLY A 586 13.63 -3.70 3.00
N LEU A 587 14.82 -3.13 3.16
CA LEU A 587 16.04 -3.85 3.50
C LEU A 587 15.99 -4.44 4.92
N LEU A 588 16.25 -5.74 5.05
CA LEU A 588 16.39 -6.44 6.34
C LEU A 588 17.39 -5.75 7.25
N LYS A 589 18.56 -5.36 6.70
CA LYS A 589 19.60 -4.63 7.44
C LYS A 589 19.04 -3.38 8.13
N SER A 590 18.29 -2.57 7.40
CA SER A 590 17.68 -1.35 7.93
C SER A 590 16.69 -1.67 9.05
N SER A 591 15.81 -2.67 8.89
CA SER A 591 14.90 -3.08 9.98
C SER A 591 15.61 -3.47 11.27
N VAL A 592 16.74 -4.17 11.16
CA VAL A 592 17.56 -4.59 12.31
C VAL A 592 18.17 -3.39 13.01
N GLU A 593 18.66 -2.41 12.25
CA GLU A 593 19.20 -1.15 12.78
C GLU A 593 18.12 -0.36 13.54
N PHE A 594 16.91 -0.24 12.97
CA PHE A 594 15.76 0.38 13.63
C PHE A 594 15.38 -0.36 14.93
N SER A 595 15.24 -1.68 14.91
CA SER A 595 14.88 -2.44 16.12
C SER A 595 15.96 -2.34 17.20
N ASN A 596 17.24 -2.46 16.82
CA ASN A 596 18.35 -2.37 17.76
C ASN A 596 18.47 -0.97 18.39
N ALA A 597 18.03 0.10 17.73
CA ALA A 597 18.02 1.45 18.30
C ALA A 597 17.25 1.53 19.63
N PHE A 598 16.23 0.68 19.81
CA PHE A 598 15.38 0.66 21.00
C PHE A 598 15.62 -0.54 21.92
N ILE A 599 16.16 -1.65 21.40
CA ILE A 599 16.33 -2.92 22.12
C ILE A 599 17.80 -3.10 22.50
N GLU A 600 18.10 -3.24 23.80
CA GLU A 600 19.47 -3.40 24.30
C GLU A 600 20.04 -4.81 24.13
N GLN A 601 19.19 -5.84 24.21
CA GLN A 601 19.63 -7.24 24.25
C GLN A 601 18.54 -8.20 23.76
N GLY A 602 18.96 -9.38 23.32
CA GLY A 602 18.07 -10.45 22.86
C GLY A 602 17.92 -10.52 21.34
N LYS A 603 17.11 -11.47 20.86
CA LYS A 603 16.93 -11.73 19.42
C LYS A 603 15.98 -10.70 18.82
N LEU A 604 16.36 -10.12 17.68
CA LEU A 604 15.53 -9.16 16.93
C LEU A 604 14.68 -9.87 15.89
N VAL A 605 15.30 -10.76 15.12
CA VAL A 605 14.66 -11.54 14.05
C VAL A 605 15.52 -12.76 13.75
N GLY A 606 14.92 -13.83 13.22
CA GLY A 606 15.66 -14.96 12.66
C GLY A 606 15.06 -15.46 11.35
N GLY A 607 15.82 -16.29 10.65
CA GLY A 607 15.37 -17.03 9.48
C GLY A 607 15.21 -18.50 9.80
N GLN A 608 14.18 -19.12 9.23
CA GLN A 608 13.99 -20.58 9.26
C GLN A 608 13.84 -21.13 7.84
N ASP A 609 14.32 -22.35 7.62
CA ASP A 609 14.19 -23.07 6.36
C ASP A 609 12.81 -23.75 6.22
N LYS A 610 12.67 -24.54 5.16
CA LYS A 610 11.46 -25.34 4.87
C LYS A 610 11.11 -26.38 5.93
N ASN A 611 12.08 -26.80 6.74
CA ASN A 611 11.89 -27.76 7.83
C ASN A 611 11.64 -27.07 9.18
N GLY A 612 11.57 -25.73 9.20
CA GLY A 612 11.50 -24.94 10.43
C GLY A 612 12.83 -24.88 11.19
N ALA A 613 13.92 -25.35 10.58
CA ALA A 613 15.25 -25.28 11.20
C ALA A 613 15.75 -23.83 11.15
N PRO A 614 16.25 -23.27 12.27
CA PRO A 614 16.86 -21.95 12.27
C PRO A 614 18.09 -21.91 11.34
N VAL A 615 18.11 -20.96 10.39
CA VAL A 615 19.20 -20.77 9.43
C VAL A 615 20.14 -19.66 9.90
N TRP A 616 19.58 -18.59 10.47
CA TRP A 616 20.32 -17.44 10.98
C TRP A 616 19.49 -16.68 12.02
N GLN A 617 20.16 -15.86 12.82
CA GLN A 617 19.53 -14.96 13.76
C GLN A 617 20.30 -13.64 13.86
N MET A 618 19.57 -12.56 14.09
CA MET A 618 20.12 -11.22 14.32
C MET A 618 19.79 -10.82 15.75
N MET A 619 20.83 -10.47 16.50
CA MET A 619 20.76 -10.14 17.93
C MET A 619 20.94 -8.64 18.12
N ALA A 620 20.34 -8.11 19.17
CA ALA A 620 20.55 -6.74 19.59
C ALA A 620 21.95 -6.55 20.18
N GLU A 621 22.59 -5.46 19.77
CA GLU A 621 23.85 -4.96 20.30
C GLU A 621 23.60 -3.80 21.27
N ARG A 622 24.00 -3.95 22.55
CA ARG A 622 23.73 -2.94 23.59
C ARG A 622 24.21 -1.53 23.22
N GLN A 623 25.38 -1.41 22.60
CA GLN A 623 25.97 -0.14 22.17
C GLN A 623 25.16 0.59 21.09
N ARG A 624 24.24 -0.10 20.40
CA ARG A 624 23.38 0.47 19.36
C ARG A 624 22.00 0.87 19.88
N ALA A 625 21.70 0.65 21.15
CA ALA A 625 20.39 0.94 21.74
C ALA A 625 20.26 2.37 22.29
N MET A 626 20.59 3.38 21.49
CA MET A 626 20.62 4.79 21.92
C MET A 626 19.23 5.41 22.19
N LEU A 627 18.15 4.73 21.82
CA LEU A 627 16.77 5.15 22.05
C LEU A 627 16.05 4.27 23.06
N LYS A 628 16.75 3.40 23.80
CA LYS A 628 16.14 2.45 24.76
C LYS A 628 15.23 3.06 25.84
N ASP A 629 15.44 4.33 26.19
CA ASP A 629 14.68 5.01 27.24
C ASP A 629 13.54 5.88 26.70
N LEU A 630 13.42 6.04 25.37
CA LEU A 630 12.43 6.92 24.72
C LEU A 630 11.08 6.21 24.50
N PRO A 631 9.97 6.55 25.17
CA PRO A 631 8.67 5.96 24.88
C PRO A 631 8.32 6.02 23.39
N VAL A 632 7.86 4.90 22.83
CA VAL A 632 7.51 4.80 21.41
C VAL A 632 6.17 4.09 21.22
N VAL A 633 5.31 4.70 20.42
CA VAL A 633 4.09 4.07 19.89
C VAL A 633 4.29 3.81 18.40
N VAL A 634 4.02 2.59 17.94
CA VAL A 634 4.17 2.20 16.53
C VAL A 634 2.78 2.06 15.90
N LEU A 635 2.53 2.79 14.81
CA LEU A 635 1.29 2.64 14.05
C LEU A 635 1.49 1.63 12.92
N ILE A 636 0.60 0.65 12.81
CA ILE A 636 0.60 -0.36 11.73
C ILE A 636 -0.79 -0.54 11.13
N ASN A 637 -0.83 -1.01 9.88
CA ASN A 637 -2.06 -1.43 9.22
C ASN A 637 -1.78 -2.55 8.22
N GLN A 638 -2.79 -2.94 7.44
CA GLN A 638 -2.68 -3.99 6.42
C GLN A 638 -1.62 -3.71 5.33
N GLY A 639 -1.18 -2.45 5.18
CA GLY A 639 -0.09 -2.08 4.27
C GLY A 639 1.31 -2.17 4.89
N SER A 640 1.41 -2.40 6.20
CA SER A 640 2.67 -2.62 6.91
C SER A 640 3.18 -4.04 6.62
N ALA A 641 4.31 -4.20 5.95
CA ALA A 641 4.82 -5.51 5.53
C ALA A 641 6.33 -5.68 5.75
N SER A 642 6.79 -6.93 5.86
CA SER A 642 8.21 -7.32 5.87
C SER A 642 9.03 -6.57 6.93
N ALA A 643 9.98 -5.71 6.54
CA ALA A 643 10.78 -4.90 7.46
C ALA A 643 9.94 -4.11 8.49
N SER A 644 8.75 -3.62 8.11
CA SER A 644 7.82 -2.96 9.04
C SER A 644 7.34 -3.92 10.13
N GLU A 645 7.07 -5.18 9.76
CA GLU A 645 6.64 -6.25 10.67
C GLU A 645 7.78 -6.75 11.55
N ILE A 646 9.02 -6.70 11.05
CA ILE A 646 10.22 -6.97 11.85
C ILE A 646 10.38 -5.91 12.94
N VAL A 647 10.24 -4.62 12.60
CA VAL A 647 10.37 -3.54 13.58
C VAL A 647 9.23 -3.56 14.59
N SER A 648 7.98 -3.53 14.14
CA SER A 648 6.83 -3.53 15.06
C SER A 648 6.78 -4.80 15.91
N GLY A 649 7.03 -5.95 15.28
CA GLY A 649 7.04 -7.25 15.94
C GLY A 649 8.17 -7.41 16.96
N ALA A 650 9.39 -7.00 16.64
CA ALA A 650 10.52 -7.06 17.58
C ALA A 650 10.29 -6.10 18.76
N LEU A 651 9.85 -4.86 18.51
CA LEU A 651 9.58 -3.90 19.58
C LEU A 651 8.46 -4.38 20.51
N LYS A 652 7.39 -4.96 19.96
CA LYS A 652 6.32 -5.58 20.73
C LYS A 652 6.83 -6.77 21.57
N ALA A 653 7.57 -7.68 20.95
CA ALA A 653 8.07 -8.88 21.62
C ALA A 653 9.02 -8.57 22.79
N HIS A 654 9.73 -7.45 22.71
CA HIS A 654 10.62 -6.96 23.77
C HIS A 654 9.94 -5.98 24.75
N ASP A 655 8.61 -5.89 24.73
CA ASP A 655 7.82 -5.02 25.62
C ASP A 655 8.23 -3.53 25.52
N ARG A 656 8.78 -3.15 24.36
CA ARG A 656 9.48 -1.89 24.16
C ARG A 656 8.59 -0.79 23.57
N ALA A 657 7.59 -1.16 22.78
CA ALA A 657 6.64 -0.23 22.18
C ALA A 657 5.20 -0.67 22.47
N VAL A 658 4.27 0.28 22.41
CA VAL A 658 2.85 -0.03 22.20
C VAL A 658 2.61 0.01 20.70
N VAL A 659 2.01 -1.04 20.15
CA VAL A 659 1.63 -1.12 18.74
C VAL A 659 0.13 -0.86 18.61
N VAL A 660 -0.25 0.12 17.79
CA VAL A 660 -1.65 0.56 17.60
C VAL A 660 -2.04 0.46 16.12
N GLY A 661 -3.30 0.09 15.85
CA GLY A 661 -3.88 0.17 14.52
C GLY A 661 -4.57 -1.13 14.12
N GLU A 662 -4.19 -1.71 12.99
CA GLU A 662 -4.77 -2.96 12.47
C GLU A 662 -3.67 -3.98 12.18
N ARG A 663 -4.06 -5.26 12.05
CA ARG A 663 -3.12 -6.34 11.72
C ARG A 663 -2.29 -5.98 10.49
N SER A 664 -1.01 -6.35 10.52
CA SER A 664 -0.10 -6.13 9.39
C SER A 664 -0.25 -7.18 8.28
N PHE A 665 0.41 -6.95 7.15
CA PHE A 665 0.21 -7.68 5.90
C PHE A 665 0.43 -9.21 5.99
N GLY A 666 1.46 -9.67 6.70
CA GLY A 666 1.86 -11.08 6.76
C GLY A 666 2.95 -11.49 5.78
N LYS A 667 3.86 -10.59 5.41
CA LYS A 667 4.97 -10.90 4.50
C LYS A 667 6.22 -11.30 5.28
N GLY A 668 6.18 -12.54 5.77
CA GLY A 668 7.31 -13.17 6.46
C GLY A 668 8.25 -13.99 5.56
N SER A 669 8.27 -13.79 4.24
CA SER A 669 9.08 -14.61 3.32
C SER A 669 10.40 -13.93 2.93
N VAL A 670 11.45 -14.74 2.73
CA VAL A 670 12.78 -14.32 2.25
C VAL A 670 12.99 -14.86 0.85
N GLN A 671 13.34 -13.98 -0.08
CA GLN A 671 13.68 -14.37 -1.44
C GLN A 671 15.18 -14.38 -1.66
N THR A 672 15.69 -15.50 -2.18
CA THR A 672 17.06 -15.65 -2.68
C THR A 672 17.05 -15.47 -4.19
N VAL A 673 18.08 -14.79 -4.71
CA VAL A 673 18.28 -14.61 -6.15
C VAL A 673 19.29 -15.62 -6.65
N HIS A 674 18.87 -16.47 -7.57
CA HIS A 674 19.70 -17.51 -8.17
C HIS A 674 19.95 -17.16 -9.64
N PRO A 675 21.20 -17.12 -10.12
CA PRO A 675 21.47 -17.03 -11.55
C PRO A 675 20.85 -18.22 -12.27
N CYS A 676 20.09 -17.96 -13.34
CA CYS A 676 19.56 -19.01 -14.21
C CYS A 676 19.87 -18.77 -15.69
N GLY A 677 20.66 -17.74 -16.02
CA GLY A 677 21.18 -17.50 -17.37
C GLY A 677 21.99 -18.66 -17.95
N ASP A 678 22.27 -18.58 -19.25
CA ASP A 678 23.14 -19.52 -19.96
C ASP A 678 24.20 -18.77 -20.80
N GLN A 679 24.89 -19.47 -21.71
CA GLN A 679 25.94 -18.84 -22.53
C GLN A 679 25.41 -17.78 -23.51
N GLN A 680 24.10 -17.72 -23.77
CA GLN A 680 23.50 -16.81 -24.73
C GLN A 680 23.03 -15.51 -24.07
N SER A 681 22.48 -15.59 -22.86
CA SER A 681 21.90 -14.43 -22.16
C SER A 681 21.80 -14.66 -20.65
N ASP A 682 21.79 -13.57 -19.91
CA ASP A 682 21.63 -13.57 -18.45
C ASP A 682 20.15 -13.57 -18.04
N ALA A 683 19.85 -14.31 -16.97
CA ALA A 683 18.54 -14.32 -16.32
C ALA A 683 18.71 -14.68 -14.84
N GLN A 684 17.72 -14.32 -14.03
CA GLN A 684 17.73 -14.63 -12.60
C GLN A 684 16.42 -15.27 -12.17
N LEU A 685 16.47 -16.19 -11.22
CA LEU A 685 15.33 -16.72 -10.51
C LEU A 685 15.30 -16.07 -9.13
N LYS A 686 14.25 -15.30 -8.85
CA LYS A 686 13.93 -14.88 -7.50
C LYS A 686 13.03 -15.94 -6.88
N LEU A 687 13.48 -16.56 -5.78
CA LEU A 687 12.79 -17.71 -5.18
C LEU A 687 12.61 -17.54 -3.68
N THR A 688 11.42 -17.80 -3.15
CA THR A 688 11.21 -17.87 -1.70
C THR A 688 11.85 -19.13 -1.13
N THR A 689 12.85 -18.95 -0.26
CA THR A 689 13.66 -20.06 0.28
C THR A 689 13.61 -20.16 1.80
N GLN A 690 13.16 -19.10 2.50
CA GLN A 690 13.16 -19.03 3.96
C GLN A 690 11.98 -18.20 4.47
N TYR A 691 11.67 -18.33 5.76
CA TYR A 691 10.74 -17.45 6.45
C TYR A 691 11.41 -16.67 7.59
N TYR A 692 10.97 -15.44 7.81
CA TYR A 692 11.27 -14.65 9.00
C TYR A 692 10.45 -15.13 10.19
N VAL A 693 11.11 -15.24 11.32
CA VAL A 693 10.51 -15.49 12.63
C VAL A 693 10.87 -14.38 13.60
N LEU A 694 9.86 -13.89 14.30
CA LEU A 694 10.01 -12.94 15.39
C LEU A 694 10.34 -13.69 16.69
N PRO A 695 11.08 -13.06 17.63
CA PRO A 695 11.20 -13.59 18.98
C PRO A 695 9.82 -13.74 19.65
N PRO A 696 9.68 -14.66 20.62
CA PRO A 696 8.45 -14.75 21.43
C PRO A 696 8.22 -13.43 22.18
N GLY A 697 6.95 -13.06 22.34
CA GLY A 697 6.55 -11.95 23.20
C GLY A 697 6.59 -12.27 24.69
N PRO A 698 6.27 -11.29 25.56
CA PRO A 698 6.22 -11.50 27.01
C PRO A 698 5.24 -12.62 27.38
N GLY A 699 5.75 -13.67 28.02
CA GLY A 699 4.95 -14.85 28.42
C GLY A 699 4.81 -15.93 27.34
N GLU A 700 5.35 -15.71 26.14
CA GLU A 700 5.43 -16.70 25.07
C GLU A 700 6.79 -17.42 25.10
N THR A 701 6.83 -18.67 24.61
CA THR A 701 8.08 -19.45 24.55
C THR A 701 8.54 -19.75 23.13
N GLU A 702 7.62 -19.74 22.18
CA GLU A 702 7.88 -20.13 20.79
C GLU A 702 8.06 -18.90 19.89
N PRO A 703 9.02 -18.94 18.95
CA PRO A 703 9.13 -17.90 17.92
C PRO A 703 7.86 -17.80 17.08
N ARG A 704 7.48 -16.58 16.70
CA ARG A 704 6.28 -16.34 15.91
C ARG A 704 6.60 -16.17 14.43
N LEU A 705 5.94 -16.97 13.59
CA LEU A 705 6.05 -16.88 12.14
C LEU A 705 5.19 -15.72 11.62
N VAL A 706 5.80 -14.79 10.88
CA VAL A 706 5.08 -13.63 10.32
C VAL A 706 4.29 -14.00 9.05
N HIS A 707 4.77 -14.98 8.29
CA HIS A 707 4.21 -15.27 6.97
C HIS A 707 2.79 -15.82 7.03
N LYS A 708 1.86 -15.18 6.31
CA LYS A 708 0.52 -15.71 6.07
C LYS A 708 0.64 -17.02 5.29
N ARG A 709 -0.03 -18.06 5.78
CA ARG A 709 -0.08 -19.38 5.14
C ARG A 709 -1.53 -19.79 4.91
N PRO A 710 -1.79 -20.62 3.89
CA PRO A 710 -3.12 -21.17 3.67
C PRO A 710 -3.67 -21.84 4.93
N GLY A 711 -4.82 -21.37 5.39
CA GLY A 711 -5.51 -21.89 6.57
C GLY A 711 -4.94 -21.47 7.93
N SER A 712 -3.92 -20.61 7.98
CA SER A 712 -3.42 -20.05 9.25
C SER A 712 -4.35 -18.97 9.80
N SER A 713 -4.65 -19.02 11.10
CA SER A 713 -5.34 -17.95 11.82
C SER A 713 -4.38 -16.93 12.47
N ASP A 714 -3.09 -17.25 12.52
CA ASP A 714 -2.03 -16.39 13.07
C ASP A 714 -0.99 -16.05 11.99
N TRP A 715 -0.84 -14.75 11.71
CA TRP A 715 0.14 -14.20 10.77
C TRP A 715 0.37 -12.71 11.05
N GLY A 716 1.33 -12.12 10.34
CA GLY A 716 1.65 -10.70 10.45
C GLY A 716 2.05 -10.31 11.87
N VAL A 717 1.72 -9.10 12.28
CA VAL A 717 1.84 -8.54 13.63
C VAL A 717 0.45 -8.07 14.02
N ASN A 718 -0.09 -8.65 15.08
CA ASN A 718 -1.29 -8.13 15.71
C ASN A 718 -0.89 -6.90 16.52
N PRO A 719 -1.55 -5.73 16.36
CA PRO A 719 -1.31 -4.60 17.24
C PRO A 719 -1.66 -4.97 18.68
N ASP A 720 -1.11 -4.26 19.65
CA ASP A 720 -1.56 -4.37 21.04
C ASP A 720 -2.97 -3.79 21.17
N LEU A 721 -3.20 -2.60 20.60
CA LEU A 721 -4.50 -1.94 20.57
C LEU A 721 -5.05 -1.91 19.15
N ILE A 722 -6.15 -2.64 18.93
CA ILE A 722 -6.87 -2.63 17.65
C ILE A 722 -7.77 -1.40 17.60
N VAL A 723 -7.49 -0.48 16.69
CA VAL A 723 -8.30 0.70 16.43
C VAL A 723 -8.59 0.75 14.93
N LYS A 724 -9.86 0.52 14.56
CA LYS A 724 -10.29 0.51 13.16
C LYS A 724 -10.50 1.93 12.65
N MET A 725 -10.27 2.12 11.36
CA MET A 725 -10.64 3.34 10.64
C MET A 725 -11.68 2.98 9.57
N THR A 726 -12.66 3.85 9.35
CA THR A 726 -13.59 3.68 8.22
C THR A 726 -12.86 3.92 6.89
N PRO A 727 -13.37 3.40 5.76
CA PRO A 727 -12.81 3.70 4.44
C PRO A 727 -12.66 5.20 4.18
N ASP A 728 -13.65 6.00 4.57
CA ASP A 728 -13.63 7.46 4.44
C ASP A 728 -12.54 8.12 5.30
N GLN A 729 -12.35 7.66 6.55
CA GLN A 729 -11.25 8.12 7.40
C GLN A 729 -9.89 7.78 6.80
N ILE A 730 -9.73 6.56 6.26
CA ILE A 730 -8.50 6.14 5.58
C ILE A 730 -8.24 7.05 4.37
N GLU A 731 -9.23 7.24 3.50
CA GLU A 731 -9.10 8.08 2.31
C GLU A 731 -8.78 9.54 2.69
N GLN A 732 -9.54 10.13 3.61
CA GLN A 732 -9.33 11.50 4.08
C GLN A 732 -7.95 11.66 4.70
N SER A 733 -7.49 10.73 5.54
CA SER A 733 -6.17 10.79 6.16
C SER A 733 -5.04 10.77 5.13
N VAL A 734 -5.15 9.92 4.11
CA VAL A 734 -4.17 9.79 3.03
C VAL A 734 -4.17 11.05 2.15
N ILE A 735 -5.34 11.52 1.71
CA ILE A 735 -5.47 12.71 0.86
C ILE A 735 -4.94 13.94 1.60
N LEU A 736 -5.32 14.11 2.87
CA LEU A 736 -4.89 15.23 3.70
C LEU A 736 -3.37 15.24 3.83
N ARG A 737 -2.76 14.08 4.12
CA ARG A 737 -1.30 13.93 4.18
C ARG A 737 -0.62 14.24 2.86
N GLN A 738 -1.09 13.65 1.76
CA GLN A 738 -0.52 13.87 0.44
C GLN A 738 -0.56 15.36 0.06
N ASN A 739 -1.69 16.02 0.27
CA ASN A 739 -1.85 17.44 -0.03
C ASN A 739 -1.05 18.34 0.91
N ALA A 740 -0.94 17.97 2.18
CA ALA A 740 -0.12 18.69 3.15
C ALA A 740 1.37 18.62 2.83
N ASP A 741 1.87 17.50 2.30
CA ASP A 741 3.30 17.32 2.04
C ASP A 741 3.78 17.98 0.74
N VAL A 742 2.85 18.35 -0.15
CA VAL A 742 3.16 19.04 -1.41
C VAL A 742 3.54 20.50 -1.14
N ILE A 743 4.74 20.88 -1.58
CA ILE A 743 5.24 22.26 -1.56
C ILE A 743 5.16 22.81 -2.98
N GLU A 744 4.25 23.75 -3.24
CA GLU A 744 4.06 24.34 -4.57
C GLU A 744 4.94 25.59 -4.80
N GLU A 745 6.16 25.63 -4.26
CA GLU A 745 7.04 26.81 -4.34
C GLU A 745 7.39 27.21 -5.79
N TRP A 746 7.40 26.24 -6.72
CA TRP A 746 7.58 26.46 -8.15
C TRP A 746 6.37 27.07 -8.87
N LYS A 747 5.23 27.21 -8.20
CA LYS A 747 4.08 27.96 -8.73
C LYS A 747 4.19 29.41 -8.31
N ASP A 748 3.68 30.28 -9.18
CA ASP A 748 3.45 31.68 -8.83
C ASP A 748 2.56 31.75 -7.58
N GLU A 749 2.80 32.72 -6.71
CA GLU A 749 2.11 32.84 -5.41
C GLU A 749 0.58 32.84 -5.57
N ALA A 750 0.07 33.51 -6.61
CA ALA A 750 -1.36 33.55 -6.94
C ALA A 750 -1.96 32.19 -7.39
N GLN A 751 -1.13 31.21 -7.74
CA GLN A 751 -1.54 29.88 -8.20
C GLN A 751 -1.34 28.78 -7.14
N ARG A 752 -0.73 29.11 -5.99
CA ARG A 752 -0.50 28.16 -4.89
C ARG A 752 -1.81 27.87 -4.19
N LYS A 753 -2.13 26.58 -4.03
CA LYS A 753 -3.27 26.18 -3.20
C LYS A 753 -2.89 26.27 -1.72
N PRO A 754 -3.82 26.69 -0.83
CA PRO A 754 -3.58 26.60 0.60
C PRO A 754 -3.35 25.14 0.98
N ARG A 755 -2.28 24.88 1.75
CA ARG A 755 -1.99 23.53 2.25
C ARG A 755 -2.98 23.22 3.38
N PRO A 756 -3.61 22.03 3.39
CA PRO A 756 -4.50 21.65 4.48
C PRO A 756 -3.72 21.55 5.79
N GLU A 757 -4.37 21.87 6.91
CA GLU A 757 -3.76 21.77 8.24
C GLU A 757 -3.63 20.30 8.66
N VAL A 758 -2.41 19.81 8.86
CA VAL A 758 -2.20 18.41 9.29
C VAL A 758 -2.88 18.09 10.62
N ARG A 759 -3.05 19.10 11.49
CA ARG A 759 -3.75 18.95 12.77
C ARG A 759 -5.20 18.51 12.63
N ASP A 760 -5.84 18.71 11.48
CA ASP A 760 -7.18 18.20 11.19
C ASP A 760 -7.28 16.68 11.33
N LEU A 761 -6.17 15.94 11.20
CA LEU A 761 -6.13 14.51 11.49
C LEU A 761 -6.59 14.18 12.92
N LEU A 762 -6.28 15.06 13.86
CA LEU A 762 -6.60 14.95 15.27
C LEU A 762 -7.84 15.75 15.65
N THR A 763 -7.99 16.98 15.13
CA THR A 763 -9.04 17.91 15.58
C THR A 763 -10.39 17.66 14.92
N LYS A 764 -10.46 16.79 13.90
CA LYS A 764 -11.71 16.45 13.18
C LYS A 764 -12.04 14.96 13.23
N GLY A 765 -11.37 14.16 14.05
CA GLY A 765 -11.67 12.73 14.12
C GLY A 765 -11.29 11.91 12.89
N ILE A 766 -10.39 12.44 12.05
CA ILE A 766 -10.03 11.78 10.79
C ILE A 766 -9.12 10.56 11.05
N ASP A 767 -8.22 10.64 12.04
CA ASP A 767 -7.25 9.58 12.36
C ASP A 767 -7.35 9.13 13.83
N PRO A 768 -8.34 8.29 14.20
CA PRO A 768 -8.53 7.81 15.56
C PRO A 768 -7.38 6.94 16.08
N GLN A 769 -6.60 6.30 15.18
CA GLN A 769 -5.40 5.54 15.55
C GLN A 769 -4.30 6.48 16.06
N LEU A 770 -4.07 7.58 15.35
CA LEU A 770 -3.11 8.61 15.72
C LEU A 770 -3.55 9.35 16.99
N GLU A 771 -4.85 9.65 17.15
CA GLU A 771 -5.37 10.27 18.38
C GLU A 771 -5.06 9.42 19.62
N LEU A 772 -5.35 8.11 19.56
CA LEU A 772 -5.05 7.21 20.68
C LEU A 772 -3.55 7.10 20.94
N ALA A 773 -2.74 6.99 19.88
CA ALA A 773 -1.29 6.93 20.01
C ALA A 773 -0.70 8.18 20.67
N LEU A 774 -1.22 9.35 20.32
CA LEU A 774 -0.83 10.61 20.94
C LEU A 774 -1.22 10.66 22.42
N LEU A 775 -2.47 10.32 22.77
CA LEU A 775 -2.95 10.31 24.15
C LEU A 775 -2.12 9.39 25.07
N ILE A 776 -1.71 8.21 24.57
CA ILE A 776 -0.86 7.27 25.32
C ILE A 776 0.52 7.90 25.62
N LEU A 777 1.09 8.66 24.68
CA LEU A 777 2.37 9.33 24.86
C LEU A 777 2.25 10.61 25.68
N GLU A 778 1.17 11.39 25.55
CA GLU A 778 0.89 12.56 26.40
C GLU A 778 0.74 12.13 27.87
N ALA A 779 0.08 10.99 28.14
CA ALA A 779 0.03 10.42 29.49
C ALA A 779 1.44 10.09 30.03
N LYS A 780 2.37 9.64 29.19
CA LYS A 780 3.78 9.42 29.55
C LYS A 780 4.55 10.72 29.74
N ALA A 781 4.32 11.71 28.89
CA ALA A 781 4.95 13.02 28.97
C ALA A 781 4.54 13.75 30.27
N LEU A 782 3.26 13.73 30.63
CA LEU A 782 2.77 14.36 31.86
C LEU A 782 3.51 13.83 33.10
N LYS A 783 3.72 12.51 33.17
CA LYS A 783 4.55 11.88 34.24
C LYS A 783 5.99 12.40 34.25
N GLN A 784 6.61 12.58 33.09
CA GLN A 784 7.99 13.05 32.99
C GLN A 784 8.13 14.52 33.36
N VAL A 785 7.17 15.35 32.93
CA VAL A 785 7.14 16.79 33.21
C VAL A 785 6.89 17.05 34.69
N ASP A 786 5.94 16.34 35.32
CA ASP A 786 5.68 16.46 36.75
C ASP A 786 6.92 16.07 37.59
N ALA A 787 7.56 14.95 37.26
CA ALA A 787 8.78 14.52 37.94
C ALA A 787 9.93 15.55 37.81
N ALA A 788 10.08 16.20 36.66
CA ALA A 788 11.10 17.21 36.41
C ALA A 788 10.81 18.53 37.16
N ALA A 789 9.55 18.97 37.20
CA ALA A 789 9.13 20.17 37.93
C ALA A 789 9.42 20.03 39.44
N GLN A 790 9.23 18.83 40.00
CA GLN A 790 9.53 18.55 41.40
C GLN A 790 11.03 18.47 41.71
N ALA A 791 11.83 17.86 40.83
CA ALA A 791 13.28 17.84 40.97
C ALA A 791 13.84 19.28 41.08
N HIS A 792 13.37 20.17 40.20
CA HIS A 792 13.73 21.59 40.25
C HIS A 792 13.22 22.32 41.52
N ALA A 793 12.01 22.03 42.00
CA ALA A 793 11.49 22.60 43.25
C ALA A 793 12.29 22.14 44.49
N SER A 794 12.79 20.89 44.48
CA SER A 794 13.62 20.34 45.55
C SER A 794 15.04 20.92 45.58
N GLU A 795 15.61 21.25 44.42
CA GLU A 795 16.94 21.89 44.29
C GLU A 795 16.92 23.39 44.63
N THR A 796 15.77 24.05 44.51
CA THR A 796 15.62 25.49 44.74
C THR A 796 15.11 25.87 46.14
N SER A 797 14.82 24.88 47.00
CA SER A 797 14.48 25.14 48.41
C SER A 797 15.73 25.57 49.20
N PRO A 798 15.73 26.74 49.85
CA PRO A 798 16.90 27.22 50.60
C PRO A 798 17.19 26.29 51.77
N ALA A 799 18.45 25.83 51.86
CA ALA A 799 18.93 25.05 52.98
C ALA A 799 18.68 25.81 54.29
N THR A 800 17.86 25.22 55.16
CA THR A 800 17.58 25.73 56.50
C THR A 800 18.92 25.88 57.25
N PRO A 801 19.20 27.02 57.92
CA PRO A 801 20.44 27.17 58.67
C PRO A 801 20.45 26.12 59.79
N LYS A 802 21.49 25.28 59.83
CA LYS A 802 21.77 24.45 61.00
C LYS A 802 22.02 25.39 62.18
N GLY A 803 21.06 25.46 63.11
CA GLY A 803 21.21 26.16 64.38
C GLY A 803 22.34 25.54 65.19
N GLY A 804 23.24 26.40 65.67
CA GLY A 804 24.33 26.07 66.60
C GLY A 804 23.91 26.11 68.05
#